data_AF-A0A0K6GCX8-F1
#
_entry.id   AF-A0A0K6GCX8-F1
#
_cell.length_a   1.000
_cell.length_b   1.000
_cell.length_c   1.000
_cell.angle_alpha   90.00
_cell.angle_beta   90.00
_cell.angle_gamma   90.00
#
_symmetry.space_group_name_H-M   'P 1'
#
loop_
_entity.id
_entity.type
_entity.pdbx_description
1 polymer ?
#
loop_
_entity_poly.entity_id
_entity_poly.type
_entity_poly.pdbx_seq_one_letter_code
_entity_poly.pdbx_strand_id
1 'polypeptide(L)'
;MGVKQVLVLGAVLSVVTYVHSKPLFSTDPVARGDSQLPVMPSYQLDPQIAHNLGPYGPRYVVPSEISSKVPEGCNVTMINILQRHGARYPTKDSGAEIDATLLKLKRVSNIAEPSLQFISTFNYTYTADQLNDFGRKQSYVSGQIIAKKYASLGTAKFVRAARKDRIVESARWWAQGFQGGVYDVPIASLPEPDVSIIISDLSNNTLNVQTCVAAEALDPAPGDIKSGEWLGKFAPPITKRLNTLLPGAGLNDNDTINLMSLCGFDTSARNGNASAWCGAFDQSVWKSNEYYYDLEKYYSKSYGSEYARSQGAGWVNELVSRLTGTLVPDHTTTNSTLNSNPVTFPLGPSAPRIFADFSSDNNIAMILSGLGILRDAKDLPSTGPIPSPQQFVVSKLVPFAGSTVVEKLSCPALPGKDYVRIIINDAVIPLTDLAPCGKLGRTQGLCALDRFVESQAFARTVMNPVKYAPLAADEYEDLEECKKETYQWQRSIHIVNPCKPSNALRNALVIGCGILFLSAYAFSKSPLDLRATHSMRRGGIQLPALPTYELDSELINRLGPYGPRHVVPSKILPETPKGCDVSMISILQRHGARYPTGDGEGARIDTALGKLNQVTNVTDPSLEFVLDFKYPYIADQLVLLGQKQMYVSGQIIARKYASLGPSTFVRSSKEERIAESAGWWEQGFKGGSFDVPVSELPYPAVAIPVSDKVNNTLDVQTCPAARALNPPLGDTASAEWLATFGPPITKRLNDGLTGANLTDRDVFSLMNLCGFDSAAKNGTASPWCGVFSMDEWKSYEYYHDLEKYWSKSYGSLYARSLGAGWVNELLSRLTGQPVQDSTSTNTTLDSDYVTFPIGPLAPKIFADFSSDNNIATILSSLGILRDSVPLPPTGPIPPSESQQFVVSKIVPFGGLTLVEKLSCSASDLQGDYVRIIINDAVISLDNLPECKGSESIHGLCALDNFLQSQSYARAGGNFTSCFETS
;
A
#
# COMPACT_ATOMS: atom_id res chain seq x y z
N MET A 1 -37.78 7.23 -72.39
CA MET A 1 -36.32 7.21 -72.61
C MET A 1 -35.64 7.57 -71.29
N GLY A 2 -34.53 6.92 -70.92
CA GLY A 2 -33.84 7.19 -69.66
C GLY A 2 -33.33 5.91 -69.00
N VAL A 3 -32.03 5.63 -69.17
CA VAL A 3 -31.31 4.43 -68.76
C VAL A 3 -31.52 4.07 -67.27
N LYS A 4 -31.84 2.81 -66.97
CA LYS A 4 -31.59 2.18 -65.66
C LYS A 4 -30.52 1.10 -65.84
N GLN A 5 -29.42 1.21 -65.10
CA GLN A 5 -28.40 0.17 -65.04
C GLN A 5 -28.88 -1.01 -64.18
N VAL A 6 -28.55 -2.21 -64.63
CA VAL A 6 -28.73 -3.47 -63.91
C VAL A 6 -27.45 -3.78 -63.16
N LEU A 7 -27.54 -4.11 -61.88
CA LEU A 7 -26.45 -4.68 -61.10
C LEU A 7 -27.01 -5.85 -60.28
N VAL A 8 -26.33 -6.99 -60.37
CA VAL A 8 -26.79 -8.30 -59.89
C VAL A 8 -26.48 -8.45 -58.41
N LEU A 9 -27.48 -8.78 -57.59
CA LEU A 9 -27.25 -9.21 -56.20
C LEU A 9 -26.62 -10.61 -56.19
N GLY A 10 -25.36 -10.70 -55.77
CA GLY A 10 -24.78 -11.94 -55.24
C GLY A 10 -24.96 -12.00 -53.73
N ALA A 11 -25.83 -12.89 -53.24
CA ALA A 11 -26.01 -13.10 -51.81
C ALA A 11 -24.96 -14.08 -51.28
N VAL A 12 -24.18 -13.67 -50.26
CA VAL A 12 -23.39 -14.60 -49.43
C VAL A 12 -24.02 -14.65 -48.04
N LEU A 13 -24.56 -15.82 -47.71
CA LEU A 13 -25.26 -16.06 -46.45
C LEU A 13 -24.24 -16.38 -45.35
N SER A 14 -23.68 -15.35 -44.70
CA SER A 14 -22.86 -15.52 -43.51
C SER A 14 -23.74 -15.88 -42.31
N VAL A 15 -24.07 -17.17 -42.19
CA VAL A 15 -24.78 -17.71 -41.02
C VAL A 15 -23.83 -17.71 -39.81
N VAL A 16 -23.81 -16.60 -39.08
CA VAL A 16 -23.24 -16.53 -37.74
C VAL A 16 -24.13 -17.37 -36.82
N THR A 17 -23.83 -18.66 -36.70
CA THR A 17 -24.36 -19.50 -35.63
C THR A 17 -23.74 -19.02 -34.31
N TYR A 18 -24.38 -18.02 -33.70
CA TYR A 18 -24.19 -17.72 -32.29
C TYR A 18 -24.76 -18.89 -31.48
N VAL A 19 -23.97 -19.96 -31.36
CA VAL A 19 -24.32 -21.16 -30.61
C VAL A 19 -24.65 -20.70 -29.20
N HIS A 20 -25.89 -20.94 -28.78
CA HIS A 20 -26.31 -20.64 -27.42
C HIS A 20 -25.35 -21.35 -26.47
N SER A 21 -24.57 -20.56 -25.72
CA SER A 21 -23.61 -21.09 -24.75
C SER A 21 -24.39 -21.89 -23.71
N LYS A 22 -24.23 -23.21 -23.72
CA LYS A 22 -24.58 -24.04 -22.56
C LYS A 22 -23.72 -23.62 -21.36
N PRO A 23 -24.15 -23.87 -20.11
CA PRO A 23 -23.25 -23.70 -18.97
C PRO A 23 -22.02 -24.60 -19.17
N LEU A 24 -20.81 -24.04 -19.00
CA LEU A 24 -19.56 -24.80 -19.15
C LEU A 24 -19.37 -25.81 -18.01
N PHE A 25 -20.06 -25.60 -16.89
CA PHE A 25 -20.14 -26.52 -15.76
C PHE A 25 -21.44 -27.34 -15.85
N SER A 26 -21.31 -28.66 -15.75
CA SER A 26 -22.44 -29.60 -15.79
C SER A 26 -23.32 -29.49 -14.53
N THR A 27 -24.58 -29.89 -14.63
CA THR A 27 -25.41 -30.22 -13.45
C THR A 27 -25.15 -31.64 -12.95
N ASP A 28 -24.74 -32.54 -13.85
CA ASP A 28 -24.53 -33.97 -13.58
C ASP A 28 -23.03 -34.30 -13.50
N PRO A 29 -22.55 -34.99 -12.45
CA PRO A 29 -21.13 -35.29 -12.28
C PRO A 29 -20.65 -36.43 -13.19
N VAL A 30 -19.72 -36.15 -14.10
CA VAL A 30 -19.01 -37.18 -14.88
C VAL A 30 -18.01 -37.94 -13.99
N ALA A 31 -17.89 -39.25 -14.21
CA ALA A 31 -17.14 -40.16 -13.34
C ALA A 31 -15.66 -39.74 -13.13
N ARG A 32 -15.25 -39.67 -11.86
CA ARG A 32 -13.86 -39.36 -11.45
C ARG A 32 -12.87 -40.45 -11.86
N GLY A 33 -11.60 -40.06 -12.03
CA GLY A 33 -10.46 -40.94 -11.82
C GLY A 33 -10.07 -40.98 -10.35
N ASP A 34 -9.74 -42.18 -9.87
CA ASP A 34 -9.29 -42.55 -8.52
C ASP A 34 -10.13 -42.15 -7.30
N SER A 35 -10.67 -43.17 -6.66
CA SER A 35 -11.31 -43.13 -5.34
C SER A 35 -10.32 -43.05 -4.16
N GLN A 36 -9.01 -42.93 -4.44
CA GLN A 36 -7.96 -42.98 -3.40
C GLN A 36 -7.33 -41.62 -3.04
N LEU A 37 -7.79 -40.51 -3.61
CA LEU A 37 -7.26 -39.18 -3.26
C LEU A 37 -7.75 -38.74 -1.86
N PRO A 38 -6.94 -37.98 -1.10
CA PRO A 38 -7.39 -37.34 0.14
C PRO A 38 -8.66 -36.50 -0.08
N VAL A 39 -9.56 -36.51 0.90
CA VAL A 39 -10.81 -35.74 0.84
C VAL A 39 -10.58 -34.33 1.36
N MET A 40 -10.85 -33.31 0.53
CA MET A 40 -10.81 -31.91 0.96
C MET A 40 -11.77 -31.65 2.12
N PRO A 41 -11.37 -30.89 3.16
CA PRO A 41 -12.28 -30.42 4.20
C PRO A 41 -13.45 -29.61 3.60
N SER A 42 -14.68 -29.97 3.98
CA SER A 42 -15.92 -29.34 3.53
C SER A 42 -16.71 -28.77 4.72
N TYR A 43 -17.65 -27.86 4.45
CA TYR A 43 -18.63 -27.43 5.44
C TYR A 43 -19.73 -28.49 5.57
N GLN A 44 -20.22 -28.70 6.79
CA GLN A 44 -21.35 -29.59 7.10
C GLN A 44 -22.69 -28.88 6.87
N LEU A 45 -22.85 -28.31 5.68
CA LEU A 45 -24.02 -27.53 5.26
C LEU A 45 -24.67 -28.20 4.05
N ASP A 46 -25.95 -27.89 3.83
CA ASP A 46 -26.62 -28.24 2.59
C ASP A 46 -25.87 -27.64 1.38
N PRO A 47 -25.63 -28.39 0.29
CA PRO A 47 -24.93 -27.89 -0.90
C PRO A 47 -25.53 -26.63 -1.53
N GLN A 48 -26.84 -26.40 -1.43
CA GLN A 48 -27.49 -25.18 -1.91
C GLN A 48 -27.12 -23.95 -1.06
N ILE A 49 -26.64 -24.15 0.17
CA ILE A 49 -26.04 -23.10 0.99
C ILE A 49 -24.53 -23.05 0.71
N ALA A 50 -23.82 -24.16 0.92
CA ALA A 50 -22.36 -24.23 0.88
C ALA A 50 -21.73 -23.78 -0.44
N HIS A 51 -22.41 -24.02 -1.57
CA HIS A 51 -21.98 -23.63 -2.92
C HIS A 51 -22.57 -22.28 -3.37
N ASN A 52 -23.14 -21.49 -2.46
CA ASN A 52 -23.69 -20.15 -2.73
C ASN A 52 -23.25 -19.11 -1.67
N LEU A 53 -22.09 -19.33 -1.04
CA LEU A 53 -21.45 -18.44 -0.05
C LEU A 53 -20.46 -17.44 -0.69
N GLY A 54 -20.49 -17.28 -2.02
CA GLY A 54 -19.54 -16.49 -2.77
C GLY A 54 -18.09 -16.88 -2.45
N PRO A 55 -17.21 -15.93 -2.11
CA PRO A 55 -15.81 -16.20 -1.81
C PRO A 55 -15.59 -16.81 -0.40
N TYR A 56 -16.63 -17.07 0.39
CA TYR A 56 -16.51 -17.56 1.78
C TYR A 56 -16.89 -19.04 1.96
N GLY A 57 -17.26 -19.72 0.87
CA GLY A 57 -17.41 -21.18 0.83
C GLY A 57 -16.06 -21.91 0.78
N PRO A 58 -16.02 -23.21 1.13
CA PRO A 58 -14.84 -24.06 1.00
C PRO A 58 -14.68 -24.53 -0.45
N ARG A 59 -13.46 -24.83 -0.90
CA ARG A 59 -13.28 -25.56 -2.17
C ARG A 59 -14.06 -26.88 -2.16
N TYR A 60 -14.93 -27.03 -3.14
CA TYR A 60 -15.64 -28.26 -3.47
C TYR A 60 -15.30 -28.71 -4.89
N VAL A 61 -15.78 -29.88 -5.31
CA VAL A 61 -15.60 -30.38 -6.67
C VAL A 61 -16.70 -29.81 -7.56
N VAL A 62 -16.32 -28.94 -8.48
CA VAL A 62 -17.22 -28.36 -9.48
C VAL A 62 -17.47 -29.41 -10.57
N PRO A 63 -18.72 -29.68 -11.00
CA PRO A 63 -18.97 -30.63 -12.07
C PRO A 63 -18.60 -30.06 -13.44
N SER A 64 -18.07 -30.91 -14.33
CA SER A 64 -17.80 -30.60 -15.74
C SER A 64 -18.37 -31.69 -16.64
N GLU A 65 -18.77 -31.31 -17.86
CA GLU A 65 -19.10 -32.27 -18.93
C GLU A 65 -17.86 -33.06 -19.40
N ILE A 66 -16.65 -32.58 -19.09
CA ILE A 66 -15.37 -33.16 -19.52
C ILE A 66 -14.69 -33.84 -18.32
N SER A 67 -14.32 -35.12 -18.47
CA SER A 67 -13.65 -35.89 -17.40
C SER A 67 -12.26 -35.35 -17.08
N SER A 68 -11.94 -35.23 -15.79
CA SER A 68 -10.62 -34.83 -15.29
C SER A 68 -9.55 -35.92 -15.35
N LYS A 69 -9.92 -37.16 -15.74
CA LYS A 69 -8.95 -38.22 -16.10
C LYS A 69 -8.01 -37.73 -17.19
N VAL A 70 -6.75 -38.14 -17.13
CA VAL A 70 -5.80 -37.92 -18.24
C VAL A 70 -6.32 -38.68 -19.47
N PRO A 71 -6.39 -38.07 -20.67
CA PRO A 71 -6.86 -38.76 -21.87
C PRO A 71 -5.99 -39.96 -22.23
N GLU A 72 -6.59 -40.99 -22.84
CA GLU A 72 -5.87 -42.19 -23.26
C GLU A 72 -4.77 -41.85 -24.27
N GLY A 73 -3.56 -42.41 -24.08
CA GLY A 73 -2.39 -42.10 -24.90
C GLY A 73 -1.72 -40.74 -24.61
N CYS A 74 -2.19 -39.99 -23.60
CA CYS A 74 -1.54 -38.77 -23.11
C CYS A 74 -0.86 -39.01 -21.75
N ASN A 75 0.25 -38.32 -21.50
CA ASN A 75 0.91 -38.24 -20.19
C ASN A 75 1.07 -36.76 -19.78
N VAL A 76 0.78 -36.42 -18.52
CA VAL A 76 1.11 -35.09 -17.98
C VAL A 76 2.63 -34.98 -17.83
N THR A 77 3.22 -33.86 -18.29
CA THR A 77 4.67 -33.60 -18.27
C THR A 77 5.06 -32.39 -17.44
N MET A 78 4.10 -31.51 -17.11
CA MET A 78 4.27 -30.38 -16.19
C MET A 78 2.89 -29.93 -15.67
N ILE A 79 2.83 -29.36 -14.46
CA ILE A 79 1.67 -28.61 -13.96
C ILE A 79 2.06 -27.25 -13.43
N ASN A 80 1.17 -26.27 -13.63
CA ASN A 80 1.18 -24.97 -12.99
C ASN A 80 -0.09 -24.83 -12.15
N ILE A 81 0.06 -24.64 -10.86
CA ILE A 81 -1.03 -24.51 -9.90
C ILE A 81 -1.12 -23.05 -9.49
N LEU A 82 -2.33 -22.51 -9.50
CA LEU A 82 -2.65 -21.20 -8.94
C LEU A 82 -3.71 -21.45 -7.86
N GLN A 83 -3.33 -21.26 -6.58
CA GLN A 83 -4.19 -21.56 -5.43
C GLN A 83 -4.47 -20.31 -4.60
N ARG A 84 -5.74 -20.11 -4.22
CA ARG A 84 -6.13 -19.11 -3.21
C ARG A 84 -5.66 -19.57 -1.83
N HIS A 85 -5.40 -18.62 -0.94
CA HIS A 85 -5.23 -18.92 0.48
C HIS A 85 -6.42 -19.74 1.05
N GLY A 86 -6.15 -20.49 2.12
CA GLY A 86 -7.18 -21.24 2.86
C GLY A 86 -8.23 -20.34 3.53
N ALA A 87 -9.21 -20.98 4.17
CA ALA A 87 -10.19 -20.28 5.00
C ALA A 87 -9.53 -19.48 6.14
N ARG A 88 -10.14 -18.34 6.45
CA ARG A 88 -9.62 -17.32 7.35
C ARG A 88 -10.76 -16.68 8.13
N TYR A 89 -10.42 -15.97 9.18
CA TYR A 89 -11.30 -14.98 9.79
C TYR A 89 -11.56 -13.78 8.83
N PRO A 90 -12.56 -12.93 9.11
CA PRO A 90 -12.82 -11.70 8.36
C PRO A 90 -11.58 -10.80 8.21
N THR A 91 -11.58 -9.90 7.22
CA THR A 91 -10.53 -8.85 7.16
C THR A 91 -10.76 -7.82 8.26
N LYS A 92 -9.79 -6.95 8.54
CA LYS A 92 -9.96 -5.84 9.50
C LYS A 92 -11.29 -5.08 9.29
N ASP A 93 -11.56 -4.64 8.07
CA ASP A 93 -12.68 -3.75 7.76
C ASP A 93 -14.02 -4.50 7.80
N SER A 94 -14.12 -5.65 7.11
CA SER A 94 -15.29 -6.52 7.15
C SER A 94 -15.56 -7.05 8.57
N GLY A 95 -14.52 -7.25 9.38
CA GLY A 95 -14.63 -7.59 10.79
C GLY A 95 -15.29 -6.47 11.60
N ALA A 96 -14.88 -5.21 11.38
CA ALA A 96 -15.49 -4.04 12.03
C ALA A 96 -16.96 -3.83 11.61
N GLU A 97 -17.31 -4.06 10.35
CA GLU A 97 -18.69 -4.02 9.86
C GLU A 97 -19.56 -5.12 10.51
N ILE A 98 -19.00 -6.34 10.63
CA ILE A 98 -19.63 -7.46 11.34
C ILE A 98 -19.80 -7.12 12.84
N ASP A 99 -18.78 -6.56 13.50
CA ASP A 99 -18.88 -6.15 14.91
C ASP A 99 -19.94 -5.06 15.12
N ALA A 100 -20.01 -4.06 14.24
CA ALA A 100 -21.07 -3.04 14.27
C ALA A 100 -22.46 -3.65 14.08
N THR A 101 -22.57 -4.67 13.23
CA THR A 101 -23.81 -5.45 13.01
C THR A 101 -24.19 -6.24 14.28
N LEU A 102 -23.23 -6.93 14.92
CA LEU A 102 -23.45 -7.70 16.14
C LEU A 102 -23.76 -6.81 17.35
N LEU A 103 -23.21 -5.59 17.43
CA LEU A 103 -23.52 -4.61 18.47
C LEU A 103 -24.99 -4.16 18.46
N LYS A 104 -25.63 -4.10 17.29
CA LYS A 104 -27.09 -3.87 17.17
C LYS A 104 -27.88 -5.01 17.81
N LEU A 105 -27.45 -6.25 17.58
CA LEU A 105 -28.10 -7.45 18.11
C LEU A 105 -27.95 -7.61 19.62
N LYS A 106 -26.86 -7.14 20.23
CA LYS A 106 -26.68 -7.13 21.71
C LYS A 106 -27.75 -6.34 22.46
N ARG A 107 -28.50 -5.45 21.78
CA ARG A 107 -29.60 -4.65 22.36
C ARG A 107 -30.96 -5.37 22.34
N VAL A 108 -31.07 -6.51 21.65
CA VAL A 108 -32.31 -7.27 21.52
C VAL A 108 -32.50 -8.14 22.76
N SER A 109 -33.51 -7.80 23.56
CA SER A 109 -33.94 -8.63 24.70
C SER A 109 -35.06 -9.58 24.29
N ASN A 110 -35.07 -10.79 24.86
CA ASN A 110 -36.13 -11.81 24.69
C ASN A 110 -36.37 -12.25 23.23
N ILE A 111 -35.37 -12.88 22.61
CA ILE A 111 -35.50 -13.48 21.27
C ILE A 111 -36.50 -14.65 21.31
N ALA A 112 -37.71 -14.41 20.81
CA ALA A 112 -38.79 -15.40 20.83
C ALA A 112 -38.62 -16.51 19.77
N GLU A 113 -38.04 -16.18 18.62
CA GLU A 113 -37.84 -17.10 17.50
C GLU A 113 -36.76 -18.16 17.84
N PRO A 114 -37.11 -19.46 17.95
CA PRO A 114 -36.17 -20.50 18.38
C PRO A 114 -34.92 -20.62 17.50
N SER A 115 -35.05 -20.42 16.19
CA SER A 115 -33.92 -20.49 15.25
C SER A 115 -32.88 -19.38 15.45
N LEU A 116 -33.22 -18.30 16.17
CA LEU A 116 -32.36 -17.14 16.42
C LEU A 116 -31.88 -17.02 17.87
N GLN A 117 -32.31 -17.89 18.79
CA GLN A 117 -31.95 -17.80 20.21
C GLN A 117 -30.44 -17.87 20.47
N PHE A 118 -29.69 -18.55 19.59
CA PHE A 118 -28.22 -18.67 19.68
C PHE A 118 -27.50 -17.30 19.71
N ILE A 119 -28.09 -16.26 19.13
CA ILE A 119 -27.53 -14.89 19.06
C ILE A 119 -27.19 -14.38 20.46
N SER A 120 -28.02 -14.68 21.47
CA SER A 120 -27.79 -14.29 22.87
C SER A 120 -26.51 -14.88 23.49
N THR A 121 -25.99 -15.96 22.89
CA THR A 121 -24.79 -16.69 23.33
C THR A 121 -23.66 -16.66 22.30
N PHE A 122 -23.85 -15.97 21.17
CA PHE A 122 -22.87 -15.92 20.10
C PHE A 122 -21.69 -15.02 20.50
N ASN A 123 -20.50 -15.61 20.59
CA ASN A 123 -19.28 -14.91 20.98
C ASN A 123 -18.36 -14.76 19.77
N TYR A 124 -18.17 -13.53 19.31
CA TYR A 124 -17.30 -13.19 18.19
C TYR A 124 -15.93 -12.77 18.73
N THR A 125 -14.92 -13.61 18.52
CA THR A 125 -13.55 -13.44 19.05
C THR A 125 -12.50 -13.68 17.98
N TYR A 126 -12.77 -13.20 16.76
CA TYR A 126 -12.01 -13.56 15.57
C TYR A 126 -10.89 -12.57 15.29
N THR A 127 -9.66 -13.08 15.23
CA THR A 127 -8.48 -12.27 14.91
C THR A 127 -8.42 -12.02 13.42
N ALA A 128 -8.49 -10.74 13.02
CA ALA A 128 -8.58 -10.34 11.62
C ALA A 128 -7.49 -10.94 10.72
N ASP A 129 -7.85 -11.21 9.46
CA ASP A 129 -6.99 -11.60 8.34
C ASP A 129 -6.22 -12.94 8.47
N GLN A 130 -6.18 -13.58 9.66
CA GLN A 130 -5.48 -14.84 9.94
C GLN A 130 -6.21 -16.09 9.39
N LEU A 131 -5.43 -17.10 8.98
CA LEU A 131 -5.98 -18.44 8.70
C LEU A 131 -6.52 -19.08 9.98
N ASN A 132 -7.63 -19.81 9.85
CA ASN A 132 -8.11 -20.73 10.89
C ASN A 132 -7.69 -22.17 10.55
N ASP A 133 -7.82 -23.08 11.52
CA ASP A 133 -7.35 -24.46 11.38
C ASP A 133 -8.00 -25.20 10.22
N PHE A 134 -9.25 -24.89 9.89
CA PHE A 134 -9.90 -25.39 8.68
C PHE A 134 -9.14 -24.98 7.41
N GLY A 135 -8.77 -23.70 7.27
CA GLY A 135 -8.00 -23.20 6.13
C GLY A 135 -6.57 -23.74 6.03
N ARG A 136 -5.92 -23.96 7.19
CA ARG A 136 -4.63 -24.67 7.28
C ARG A 136 -4.77 -26.10 6.75
N LYS A 137 -5.80 -26.83 7.22
CA LYS A 137 -6.11 -28.21 6.79
C LYS A 137 -6.43 -28.28 5.31
N GLN A 138 -7.22 -27.37 4.77
CA GLN A 138 -7.50 -27.29 3.33
C GLN A 138 -6.23 -27.16 2.49
N SER A 139 -5.33 -26.25 2.88
CA SER A 139 -4.09 -26.00 2.14
C SER A 139 -3.17 -27.22 2.17
N TYR A 140 -3.00 -27.83 3.36
CA TYR A 140 -2.26 -29.08 3.56
C TYR A 140 -2.82 -30.25 2.73
N VAL A 141 -4.14 -30.50 2.80
CA VAL A 141 -4.78 -31.58 2.04
C VAL A 141 -4.69 -31.35 0.52
N SER A 142 -4.79 -30.10 0.06
CA SER A 142 -4.56 -29.77 -1.36
C SER A 142 -3.14 -30.16 -1.80
N GLY A 143 -2.13 -29.95 -0.96
CA GLY A 143 -0.75 -30.42 -1.19
C GLY A 143 -0.67 -31.93 -1.36
N GLN A 144 -1.30 -32.69 -0.47
CA GLN A 144 -1.36 -34.16 -0.54
C GLN A 144 -2.10 -34.65 -1.81
N ILE A 145 -3.18 -33.97 -2.22
CA ILE A 145 -3.92 -34.28 -3.45
C ILE A 145 -3.03 -34.09 -4.68
N ILE A 146 -2.30 -32.98 -4.79
CA ILE A 146 -1.38 -32.76 -5.91
C ILE A 146 -0.28 -33.81 -5.93
N ALA A 147 0.39 -34.06 -4.79
CA ALA A 147 1.46 -35.04 -4.70
C ALA A 147 1.02 -36.45 -5.13
N LYS A 148 -0.19 -36.87 -4.74
CA LYS A 148 -0.75 -38.17 -5.14
C LYS A 148 -1.24 -38.20 -6.59
N LYS A 149 -1.97 -37.17 -7.05
CA LYS A 149 -2.56 -37.10 -8.39
C LYS A 149 -1.51 -36.98 -9.50
N TYR A 150 -0.39 -36.31 -9.23
CA TYR A 150 0.68 -36.07 -10.21
C TYR A 150 2.01 -36.72 -9.82
N ALA A 151 1.97 -37.83 -9.08
CA ALA A 151 3.16 -38.55 -8.61
C ALA A 151 4.16 -38.94 -9.73
N SER A 152 3.69 -39.11 -10.97
CA SER A 152 4.52 -39.37 -12.15
C SER A 152 5.46 -38.22 -12.54
N LEU A 153 5.22 -37.00 -12.04
CA LEU A 153 6.11 -35.84 -12.23
C LEU A 153 7.28 -35.79 -11.23
N GLY A 154 7.30 -36.68 -10.25
CA GLY A 154 8.27 -36.70 -9.15
C GLY A 154 7.97 -35.67 -8.05
N THR A 155 8.95 -35.45 -7.18
CA THR A 155 8.81 -34.64 -5.96
C THR A 155 9.42 -33.23 -6.08
N ALA A 156 10.11 -32.92 -7.17
CA ALA A 156 10.69 -31.61 -7.43
C ALA A 156 9.59 -30.59 -7.75
N LYS A 157 9.57 -29.49 -6.99
CA LYS A 157 8.56 -28.44 -7.05
C LYS A 157 9.18 -27.05 -6.98
N PHE A 158 8.43 -26.04 -7.37
CA PHE A 158 8.75 -24.62 -7.17
C PHE A 158 7.52 -23.88 -6.67
N VAL A 159 7.62 -23.17 -5.55
CA VAL A 159 6.50 -22.55 -4.83
C VAL A 159 6.71 -21.05 -4.73
N ARG A 160 5.75 -20.27 -5.24
CA ARG A 160 5.71 -18.80 -5.05
C ARG A 160 4.49 -18.39 -4.25
N ALA A 161 4.59 -17.30 -3.50
CA ALA A 161 3.46 -16.69 -2.81
C ALA A 161 3.49 -15.17 -2.95
N ALA A 162 2.33 -14.52 -3.09
CA ALA A 162 2.21 -13.10 -2.77
C ALA A 162 2.46 -12.91 -1.26
N ARG A 163 3.30 -11.94 -0.88
CA ARG A 163 3.79 -11.73 0.50
C ARG A 163 2.74 -11.06 1.40
N LYS A 164 1.65 -11.78 1.67
CA LYS A 164 0.67 -11.52 2.74
C LYS A 164 0.60 -12.76 3.61
N ASP A 165 0.60 -12.61 4.93
CA ASP A 165 0.82 -13.71 5.87
C ASP A 165 -0.04 -14.95 5.60
N ARG A 166 -1.36 -14.78 5.44
CA ARG A 166 -2.28 -15.90 5.11
C ARG A 166 -1.98 -16.61 3.78
N ILE A 167 -1.42 -15.90 2.80
CA ILE A 167 -1.09 -16.46 1.48
C ILE A 167 0.21 -17.26 1.59
N VAL A 168 1.22 -16.69 2.26
CA VAL A 168 2.47 -17.38 2.58
C VAL A 168 2.20 -18.61 3.44
N GLU A 169 1.45 -18.48 4.54
CA GLU A 169 1.09 -19.60 5.43
C GLU A 169 0.36 -20.73 4.67
N SER A 170 -0.55 -20.37 3.74
CA SER A 170 -1.22 -21.37 2.88
C SER A 170 -0.23 -22.11 1.98
N ALA A 171 0.75 -21.40 1.39
CA ALA A 171 1.81 -22.00 0.59
C ALA A 171 2.69 -22.97 1.42
N ARG A 172 3.02 -22.58 2.66
CA ARG A 172 3.79 -23.40 3.61
C ARG A 172 3.04 -24.67 4.01
N TRP A 173 1.76 -24.57 4.36
CA TRP A 173 0.90 -25.73 4.66
C TRP A 173 0.75 -26.67 3.47
N TRP A 174 0.56 -26.12 2.27
CA TRP A 174 0.52 -26.91 1.04
C TRP A 174 1.85 -27.61 0.77
N ALA A 175 2.98 -26.92 0.96
CA ALA A 175 4.31 -27.50 0.76
C ALA A 175 4.61 -28.62 1.78
N GLN A 176 4.12 -28.51 3.02
CA GLN A 176 4.18 -29.55 4.04
C GLN A 176 3.37 -30.79 3.64
N GLY A 177 2.12 -30.59 3.22
CA GLY A 177 1.24 -31.68 2.77
C GLY A 177 1.74 -32.37 1.50
N PHE A 178 2.27 -31.60 0.54
CA PHE A 178 2.89 -32.14 -0.67
C PHE A 178 4.10 -33.03 -0.37
N GLN A 179 4.89 -32.68 0.65
CA GLN A 179 6.08 -33.45 1.06
C GLN A 179 5.73 -34.69 1.91
N GLY A 180 4.47 -34.89 2.28
CA GLY A 180 4.06 -35.95 3.20
C GLY A 180 4.48 -35.72 4.65
N GLY A 181 4.80 -34.47 5.02
CA GLY A 181 5.11 -34.09 6.41
C GLY A 181 3.89 -34.18 7.33
N VAL A 182 4.10 -34.22 8.63
CA VAL A 182 3.02 -34.26 9.64
C VAL A 182 2.27 -32.93 9.68
N TYR A 183 0.94 -32.97 9.89
CA TYR A 183 0.10 -31.77 9.99
C TYR A 183 0.25 -31.05 11.34
N ASP A 184 0.28 -31.79 12.45
CA ASP A 184 0.27 -31.23 13.81
C ASP A 184 1.69 -30.76 14.22
N VAL A 185 2.17 -29.70 13.56
CA VAL A 185 3.50 -29.09 13.76
C VAL A 185 3.40 -27.57 13.92
N PRO A 186 4.33 -26.90 14.64
CA PRO A 186 4.34 -25.44 14.75
C PRO A 186 4.53 -24.77 13.39
N ILE A 187 3.80 -23.67 13.12
CA ILE A 187 3.86 -22.93 11.85
C ILE A 187 5.31 -22.53 11.49
N ALA A 188 6.12 -22.14 12.48
CA ALA A 188 7.52 -21.77 12.29
C ALA A 188 8.40 -22.91 11.72
N SER A 189 7.99 -24.17 11.86
CA SER A 189 8.70 -25.35 11.33
C SER A 189 8.32 -25.73 9.90
N LEU A 190 7.28 -25.11 9.33
CA LEU A 190 6.80 -25.44 7.99
C LEU A 190 7.80 -24.98 6.91
N PRO A 191 7.92 -25.69 5.78
CA PRO A 191 8.76 -25.27 4.65
C PRO A 191 8.33 -23.88 4.14
N GLU A 192 9.26 -22.96 3.97
CA GLU A 192 9.01 -21.66 3.32
C GLU A 192 8.78 -21.85 1.80
N PRO A 193 8.03 -20.96 1.12
CA PRO A 193 7.97 -20.93 -0.34
C PRO A 193 9.33 -20.49 -0.93
N ASP A 194 9.69 -21.02 -2.09
CA ASP A 194 10.93 -20.68 -2.79
C ASP A 194 11.04 -19.17 -3.13
N VAL A 195 9.90 -18.50 -3.39
CA VAL A 195 9.83 -17.03 -3.53
C VAL A 195 8.58 -16.44 -2.87
N SER A 196 8.76 -15.46 -1.99
CA SER A 196 7.67 -14.58 -1.53
C SER A 196 7.75 -13.21 -2.22
N ILE A 197 6.86 -12.95 -3.17
CA ILE A 197 6.84 -11.71 -3.96
C ILE A 197 6.14 -10.60 -3.16
N ILE A 198 6.85 -9.49 -2.93
CA ILE A 198 6.33 -8.33 -2.17
C ILE A 198 5.05 -7.79 -2.82
N ILE A 199 4.06 -7.47 -2.00
CA ILE A 199 2.83 -6.79 -2.43
C ILE A 199 3.05 -5.28 -2.27
N SER A 200 2.87 -4.53 -3.35
CA SER A 200 3.01 -3.06 -3.39
C SER A 200 2.44 -2.55 -4.72
N ASP A 201 1.70 -1.45 -4.63
CA ASP A 201 1.41 -0.45 -5.67
C ASP A 201 2.58 -0.07 -6.60
N LEU A 202 3.83 -0.24 -6.15
CA LEU A 202 5.06 0.18 -6.81
C LEU A 202 5.97 -1.00 -7.21
N SER A 203 5.52 -2.24 -7.00
CA SER A 203 6.30 -3.43 -7.36
C SER A 203 5.47 -4.42 -8.13
N ASN A 204 5.89 -4.72 -9.35
CA ASN A 204 5.24 -5.72 -10.19
C ASN A 204 5.22 -7.09 -9.50
N ASN A 205 4.01 -7.59 -9.26
CA ASN A 205 3.73 -8.85 -8.59
C ASN A 205 2.53 -9.51 -9.27
N THR A 206 2.79 -10.49 -10.13
CA THR A 206 1.75 -11.22 -10.88
C THR A 206 0.77 -11.98 -9.98
N LEU A 207 1.12 -12.19 -8.71
CA LEU A 207 0.28 -12.85 -7.71
C LEU A 207 -0.51 -11.87 -6.84
N ASN A 208 -0.28 -10.55 -6.97
CA ASN A 208 -1.07 -9.49 -6.36
C ASN A 208 -0.79 -8.13 -7.07
N VAL A 209 -1.49 -7.87 -8.17
CA VAL A 209 -1.27 -6.66 -8.99
C VAL A 209 -1.97 -5.45 -8.38
N GLN A 210 -1.20 -4.59 -7.73
CA GLN A 210 -1.62 -3.26 -7.25
C GLN A 210 -1.05 -2.10 -8.08
N THR A 211 -0.17 -2.38 -9.05
CA THR A 211 0.50 -1.36 -9.89
C THR A 211 -0.43 -0.71 -10.93
N CYS A 212 -1.69 -1.14 -11.03
CA CYS A 212 -2.68 -0.55 -11.92
C CYS A 212 -3.48 0.56 -11.20
N VAL A 213 -2.86 1.73 -11.07
CA VAL A 213 -3.43 2.88 -10.34
C VAL A 213 -4.84 3.23 -10.81
N ALA A 214 -5.09 3.24 -12.12
CA ALA A 214 -6.42 3.58 -12.66
C ALA A 214 -7.52 2.62 -12.16
N ALA A 215 -7.19 1.37 -11.83
CA ALA A 215 -8.12 0.40 -11.26
C ALA A 215 -8.34 0.59 -9.76
N GLU A 216 -7.28 0.94 -9.03
CA GLU A 216 -7.31 1.11 -7.57
C GLU A 216 -7.81 2.51 -7.16
N ALA A 217 -7.88 3.47 -8.09
CA ALA A 217 -8.47 4.80 -7.89
C ALA A 217 -9.99 4.88 -8.09
N LEU A 218 -10.66 3.76 -8.42
CA LEU A 218 -12.12 3.72 -8.58
C LEU A 218 -12.82 3.55 -7.23
N ASP A 219 -13.30 4.65 -6.66
CA ASP A 219 -14.10 4.68 -5.44
C ASP A 219 -15.45 5.40 -5.65
N PRO A 220 -16.61 4.75 -5.41
CA PRO A 220 -16.77 3.32 -5.12
C PRO A 220 -16.40 2.46 -6.34
N ALA A 221 -15.89 1.25 -6.13
CA ALA A 221 -15.53 0.39 -7.24
C ALA A 221 -16.78 -0.03 -8.04
N PRO A 222 -16.69 -0.28 -9.36
CA PRO A 222 -17.85 -0.65 -10.16
C PRO A 222 -18.59 -1.89 -9.64
N GLY A 223 -17.88 -2.85 -9.03
CA GLY A 223 -18.50 -3.99 -8.36
C GLY A 223 -19.28 -3.63 -7.10
N ASP A 224 -18.87 -2.61 -6.34
CA ASP A 224 -19.59 -2.16 -5.14
C ASP A 224 -20.90 -1.48 -5.54
N ILE A 225 -20.86 -0.67 -6.60
CA ILE A 225 -22.07 -0.07 -7.22
C ILE A 225 -23.02 -1.19 -7.68
N LYS A 226 -22.52 -2.16 -8.46
CA LYS A 226 -23.37 -3.17 -9.11
C LYS A 226 -23.90 -4.23 -8.14
N SER A 227 -23.11 -4.62 -7.14
CA SER A 227 -23.57 -5.48 -6.03
C SER A 227 -24.51 -4.74 -5.09
N GLY A 228 -24.31 -3.45 -4.83
CA GLY A 228 -25.23 -2.59 -4.07
C GLY A 228 -26.59 -2.40 -4.75
N GLU A 229 -26.63 -2.20 -6.07
CA GLU A 229 -27.86 -2.20 -6.88
C GLU A 229 -28.66 -3.51 -6.73
N TRP A 230 -27.97 -4.64 -6.61
CA TRP A 230 -28.59 -5.95 -6.38
C TRP A 230 -29.01 -6.16 -4.92
N LEU A 231 -28.18 -5.75 -3.96
CA LEU A 231 -28.45 -5.82 -2.52
C LEU A 231 -29.77 -5.13 -2.19
N GLY A 232 -29.98 -3.91 -2.70
CA GLY A 232 -31.22 -3.15 -2.57
C GLY A 232 -32.46 -3.80 -3.21
N LYS A 233 -32.32 -4.93 -3.91
CA LYS A 233 -33.45 -5.75 -4.41
C LYS A 233 -33.72 -6.98 -3.54
N PHE A 234 -32.70 -7.75 -3.15
CA PHE A 234 -32.91 -9.03 -2.48
C PHE A 234 -32.86 -8.96 -0.95
N ALA A 235 -32.11 -8.01 -0.38
CA ALA A 235 -31.99 -7.86 1.08
C ALA A 235 -33.23 -7.26 1.77
N PRO A 236 -33.96 -6.26 1.24
CA PRO A 236 -35.03 -5.59 2.00
C PRO A 236 -36.11 -6.53 2.59
N PRO A 237 -36.59 -7.57 1.87
CA PRO A 237 -37.50 -8.55 2.47
C PRO A 237 -36.89 -9.35 3.63
N ILE A 238 -35.59 -9.67 3.54
CA ILE A 238 -34.82 -10.40 4.55
C ILE A 238 -34.59 -9.52 5.77
N THR A 239 -34.10 -8.30 5.57
CA THR A 239 -33.89 -7.27 6.60
C THR A 239 -35.18 -6.97 7.36
N LYS A 240 -36.31 -6.85 6.65
CA LYS A 240 -37.63 -6.69 7.25
C LYS A 240 -38.05 -7.90 8.08
N ARG A 241 -37.83 -9.12 7.59
CA ARG A 241 -38.10 -10.36 8.34
C ARG A 241 -37.25 -10.41 9.62
N LEU A 242 -35.93 -10.19 9.52
CA LEU A 242 -35.03 -10.21 10.68
C LEU A 242 -35.41 -9.16 11.73
N ASN A 243 -35.71 -7.92 11.35
CA ASN A 243 -36.19 -6.88 12.29
C ASN A 243 -37.56 -7.20 12.92
N THR A 244 -38.39 -8.02 12.25
CA THR A 244 -39.66 -8.49 12.81
C THR A 244 -39.43 -9.58 13.87
N LEU A 245 -38.46 -10.47 13.63
CA LEU A 245 -38.08 -11.55 14.55
C LEU A 245 -37.17 -11.07 15.70
N LEU A 246 -36.50 -9.93 15.52
CA LEU A 246 -35.56 -9.31 16.46
C LEU A 246 -35.97 -7.84 16.74
N PRO A 247 -37.10 -7.59 17.45
CA PRO A 247 -37.56 -6.23 17.73
C PRO A 247 -36.50 -5.40 18.44
N GLY A 248 -36.27 -4.18 17.95
CA GLY A 248 -35.27 -3.26 18.48
C GLY A 248 -33.84 -3.45 17.92
N ALA A 249 -33.59 -4.43 17.04
CA ALA A 249 -32.29 -4.59 16.40
C ALA A 249 -31.93 -3.39 15.49
N GLY A 250 -32.88 -2.91 14.67
CA GLY A 250 -32.66 -1.78 13.77
C GLY A 250 -31.67 -2.10 12.64
N LEU A 251 -31.72 -3.32 12.10
CA LEU A 251 -30.86 -3.77 11.01
C LEU A 251 -31.21 -3.06 9.69
N ASN A 252 -30.20 -2.81 8.87
CA ASN A 252 -30.30 -2.37 7.48
C ASN A 252 -29.84 -3.48 6.51
N ASP A 253 -29.84 -3.20 5.20
CA ASP A 253 -29.50 -4.21 4.20
C ASP A 253 -28.01 -4.61 4.19
N ASN A 254 -27.12 -3.72 4.65
CA ASN A 254 -25.70 -4.06 4.85
C ASN A 254 -25.51 -5.00 6.05
N ASP A 255 -26.25 -4.77 7.14
CA ASP A 255 -26.28 -5.70 8.28
C ASP A 255 -26.71 -7.11 7.83
N THR A 256 -27.70 -7.21 6.94
CA THR A 256 -28.15 -8.49 6.37
C THR A 256 -27.03 -9.23 5.65
N ILE A 257 -26.28 -8.58 4.74
CA ILE A 257 -25.17 -9.25 4.02
C ILE A 257 -23.97 -9.56 4.94
N ASN A 258 -23.76 -8.78 6.00
CA ASN A 258 -22.75 -9.06 7.04
C ASN A 258 -23.11 -10.33 7.83
N LEU A 259 -24.38 -10.49 8.23
CA LEU A 259 -24.86 -11.71 8.89
C LEU A 259 -24.86 -12.93 7.95
N MET A 260 -25.10 -12.75 6.65
CA MET A 260 -24.93 -13.82 5.65
C MET A 260 -23.46 -14.20 5.46
N SER A 261 -22.54 -13.23 5.46
CA SER A 261 -21.08 -13.47 5.42
C SER A 261 -20.59 -14.26 6.63
N LEU A 262 -21.14 -13.95 7.82
CA LEU A 262 -20.84 -14.68 9.06
C LEU A 262 -21.11 -16.18 8.97
N CYS A 263 -22.11 -16.64 8.19
CA CYS A 263 -22.33 -18.07 7.97
C CYS A 263 -21.05 -18.77 7.45
N GLY A 264 -20.38 -18.20 6.44
CA GLY A 264 -19.15 -18.77 5.90
C GLY A 264 -17.97 -18.67 6.87
N PHE A 265 -17.76 -17.50 7.47
CA PHE A 265 -16.67 -17.27 8.40
C PHE A 265 -16.77 -18.13 9.67
N ASP A 266 -17.92 -18.12 10.37
CA ASP A 266 -18.15 -18.91 11.59
C ASP A 266 -18.12 -20.41 11.31
N THR A 267 -18.67 -20.88 10.18
CA THR A 267 -18.57 -22.30 9.81
C THR A 267 -17.11 -22.74 9.64
N SER A 268 -16.25 -21.91 9.02
CA SER A 268 -14.82 -22.21 8.91
C SER A 268 -14.09 -22.14 10.27
N ALA A 269 -14.41 -21.16 11.11
CA ALA A 269 -13.86 -21.03 12.46
C ALA A 269 -14.24 -22.23 13.37
N ARG A 270 -15.41 -22.82 13.14
CA ARG A 270 -15.92 -24.03 13.81
C ARG A 270 -15.44 -25.33 13.16
N ASN A 271 -14.32 -25.29 12.42
CA ASN A 271 -13.72 -26.43 11.73
C ASN A 271 -14.66 -27.16 10.76
N GLY A 272 -15.52 -26.40 10.07
CA GLY A 272 -16.48 -26.91 9.08
C GLY A 272 -17.84 -27.30 9.67
N ASN A 273 -18.01 -27.30 11.00
CA ASN A 273 -19.31 -27.51 11.62
C ASN A 273 -20.21 -26.30 11.31
N ALA A 274 -21.44 -26.55 10.83
CA ALA A 274 -22.38 -25.52 10.42
C ALA A 274 -22.53 -24.38 11.46
N SER A 275 -22.44 -23.14 10.98
CA SER A 275 -22.85 -21.96 11.74
C SER A 275 -24.37 -21.90 11.88
N ALA A 276 -24.85 -21.49 13.05
CA ALA A 276 -26.25 -21.16 13.24
C ALA A 276 -26.69 -19.94 12.40
N TRP A 277 -25.76 -19.05 12.03
CA TRP A 277 -26.02 -17.96 11.08
C TRP A 277 -26.47 -18.47 9.70
N CYS A 278 -26.03 -19.66 9.29
CA CYS A 278 -26.50 -20.26 8.02
C CYS A 278 -27.98 -20.63 8.07
N GLY A 279 -28.47 -21.08 9.24
CA GLY A 279 -29.88 -21.43 9.48
C GLY A 279 -30.78 -20.22 9.77
N ALA A 280 -30.21 -19.03 9.97
CA ALA A 280 -30.98 -17.80 10.17
C ALA A 280 -31.68 -17.30 8.89
N PHE A 281 -31.34 -17.87 7.72
CA PHE A 281 -31.82 -17.45 6.40
C PHE A 281 -32.51 -18.60 5.64
N ASP A 282 -33.55 -18.28 4.88
CA ASP A 282 -34.25 -19.25 4.04
C ASP A 282 -33.34 -19.78 2.93
N GLN A 283 -33.36 -21.09 2.64
CA GLN A 283 -32.45 -21.73 1.68
C GLN A 283 -32.45 -21.07 0.28
N SER A 284 -33.58 -20.49 -0.12
CA SER A 284 -33.76 -19.82 -1.42
C SER A 284 -32.95 -18.53 -1.60
N VAL A 285 -32.56 -17.84 -0.53
CA VAL A 285 -31.89 -16.52 -0.64
C VAL A 285 -30.39 -16.64 -0.92
N TRP A 286 -29.78 -17.81 -0.68
CA TRP A 286 -28.35 -18.00 -0.89
C TRP A 286 -27.93 -17.83 -2.35
N LYS A 287 -28.76 -18.19 -3.33
CA LYS A 287 -28.46 -17.90 -4.75
C LYS A 287 -28.35 -16.39 -5.02
N SER A 288 -29.09 -15.55 -4.29
CA SER A 288 -28.96 -14.08 -4.39
C SER A 288 -27.71 -13.56 -3.70
N ASN A 289 -27.24 -14.22 -2.64
CA ASN A 289 -25.95 -13.95 -1.99
C ASN A 289 -24.76 -14.33 -2.89
N GLU A 290 -24.81 -15.48 -3.57
CA GLU A 290 -23.82 -15.83 -4.59
C GLU A 290 -23.76 -14.73 -5.66
N TYR A 291 -24.91 -14.33 -6.21
CA TYR A 291 -24.98 -13.32 -7.27
C TYR A 291 -24.55 -11.91 -6.83
N TYR A 292 -24.70 -11.58 -5.54
CA TYR A 292 -24.12 -10.35 -4.97
C TYR A 292 -22.59 -10.33 -5.12
N TYR A 293 -21.92 -11.44 -4.75
CA TYR A 293 -20.47 -11.56 -4.92
C TYR A 293 -20.05 -11.76 -6.38
N ASP A 294 -20.87 -12.41 -7.20
CA ASP A 294 -20.65 -12.49 -8.64
C ASP A 294 -20.57 -11.10 -9.25
N LEU A 295 -21.53 -10.22 -8.95
CA LEU A 295 -21.54 -8.83 -9.42
C LEU A 295 -20.33 -8.04 -8.93
N GLU A 296 -19.98 -8.14 -7.64
CA GLU A 296 -18.80 -7.46 -7.08
C GLU A 296 -17.52 -7.91 -7.80
N LYS A 297 -17.24 -9.22 -7.82
CA LYS A 297 -16.02 -9.75 -8.44
C LYS A 297 -16.01 -9.58 -9.96
N TYR A 298 -17.15 -9.66 -10.63
CA TYR A 298 -17.25 -9.49 -12.08
C TYR A 298 -16.85 -8.08 -12.52
N TYR A 299 -17.45 -7.08 -11.88
CA TYR A 299 -17.26 -5.66 -12.24
C TYR A 299 -16.02 -5.02 -11.61
N SER A 300 -15.55 -5.48 -10.45
CA SER A 300 -14.30 -4.97 -9.86
C SER A 300 -13.04 -5.69 -10.35
N LYS A 301 -13.08 -7.02 -10.55
CA LYS A 301 -11.87 -7.85 -10.72
C LYS A 301 -11.97 -8.92 -11.84
N SER A 302 -12.89 -8.78 -12.79
CA SER A 302 -13.01 -9.65 -13.98
C SER A 302 -13.57 -8.89 -15.19
N TYR A 303 -14.31 -9.55 -16.10
CA TYR A 303 -14.73 -9.01 -17.40
C TYR A 303 -15.58 -7.73 -17.39
N GLY A 304 -16.21 -7.37 -16.27
CA GLY A 304 -16.91 -6.09 -16.13
C GLY A 304 -16.00 -4.92 -15.74
N SER A 305 -14.74 -5.19 -15.41
CA SER A 305 -13.70 -4.18 -15.17
C SER A 305 -12.92 -3.91 -16.46
N GLU A 306 -12.67 -2.64 -16.76
CA GLU A 306 -11.82 -2.19 -17.87
C GLU A 306 -10.37 -2.68 -17.73
N TYR A 307 -9.90 -2.89 -16.49
CA TYR A 307 -8.49 -3.10 -16.17
C TYR A 307 -8.11 -4.54 -15.79
N ALA A 308 -9.05 -5.30 -15.23
CA ALA A 308 -8.79 -6.63 -14.65
C ALA A 308 -8.09 -7.59 -15.62
N ARG A 309 -8.44 -7.54 -16.91
CA ARG A 309 -7.84 -8.40 -17.95
C ARG A 309 -6.35 -8.10 -18.14
N SER A 310 -5.99 -6.83 -18.12
CA SER A 310 -4.60 -6.35 -18.22
C SER A 310 -3.83 -6.61 -16.94
N GLN A 311 -4.46 -6.47 -15.76
CA GLN A 311 -3.88 -6.86 -14.48
C GLN A 311 -3.57 -8.36 -14.42
N GLY A 312 -4.38 -9.22 -15.04
CA GLY A 312 -4.11 -10.66 -15.14
C GLY A 312 -2.99 -11.06 -16.12
N ALA A 313 -2.59 -10.18 -17.04
CA ALA A 313 -1.76 -10.55 -18.20
C ALA A 313 -0.34 -11.03 -17.82
N GLY A 314 0.28 -10.47 -16.79
CA GLY A 314 1.65 -10.83 -16.41
C GLY A 314 1.79 -12.30 -15.97
N TRP A 315 0.83 -12.81 -15.20
CA TRP A 315 0.83 -14.23 -14.81
C TRP A 315 0.62 -15.14 -16.02
N VAL A 316 -0.20 -14.73 -16.99
CA VAL A 316 -0.40 -15.46 -18.26
C VAL A 316 0.90 -15.54 -19.06
N ASN A 317 1.66 -14.44 -19.12
CA ASN A 317 2.97 -14.42 -19.78
C ASN A 317 3.99 -15.32 -19.05
N GLU A 318 3.99 -15.33 -17.72
CA GLU A 318 4.79 -16.28 -16.91
C GLU A 318 4.39 -17.74 -17.14
N LEU A 319 3.09 -18.04 -17.21
CA LEU A 319 2.58 -19.38 -17.53
C LEU A 319 3.05 -19.83 -18.91
N VAL A 320 2.87 -18.99 -19.93
CA VAL A 320 3.31 -19.28 -21.31
C VAL A 320 4.80 -19.60 -21.32
N SER A 321 5.63 -18.78 -20.66
CA SER A 321 7.08 -18.98 -20.54
C SER A 321 7.47 -20.32 -19.90
N ARG A 322 6.78 -20.74 -18.82
CA ARG A 322 7.02 -22.06 -18.21
C ARG A 322 6.63 -23.21 -19.14
N LEU A 323 5.51 -23.08 -19.88
CA LEU A 323 5.02 -24.11 -20.80
C LEU A 323 5.90 -24.29 -22.05
N THR A 324 6.49 -23.21 -22.56
CA THR A 324 7.38 -23.19 -23.74
C THR A 324 8.86 -23.37 -23.39
N GLY A 325 9.28 -23.02 -22.17
CA GLY A 325 10.68 -22.93 -21.78
C GLY A 325 11.40 -21.68 -22.31
N THR A 326 10.66 -20.61 -22.64
CA THR A 326 11.20 -19.33 -23.14
C THR A 326 11.14 -18.25 -22.07
N LEU A 327 12.03 -17.24 -22.13
CA LEU A 327 11.97 -16.07 -21.24
C LEU A 327 10.63 -15.33 -21.34
N VAL A 328 10.28 -14.59 -20.28
CA VAL A 328 9.01 -13.83 -20.15
C VAL A 328 9.07 -12.55 -20.99
N PRO A 329 8.27 -12.41 -22.06
CA PRO A 329 8.25 -11.23 -22.91
C PRO A 329 7.14 -10.28 -22.42
N ASP A 330 7.30 -9.72 -21.22
CA ASP A 330 6.34 -8.78 -20.63
C ASP A 330 7.04 -7.59 -19.97
N HIS A 331 6.37 -6.43 -20.03
CA HIS A 331 6.77 -5.18 -19.41
C HIS A 331 5.59 -4.50 -18.67
N THR A 332 4.50 -5.24 -18.40
CA THR A 332 3.29 -4.70 -17.76
C THR A 332 3.30 -4.93 -16.26
N THR A 333 3.07 -6.17 -15.83
CA THR A 333 2.81 -6.56 -14.43
C THR A 333 3.79 -7.61 -13.92
N THR A 334 4.73 -8.06 -14.77
CA THR A 334 5.81 -8.98 -14.40
C THR A 334 7.03 -8.28 -13.81
N ASN A 335 7.77 -9.01 -12.97
CA ASN A 335 9.01 -8.55 -12.37
C ASN A 335 10.20 -9.10 -13.18
N SER A 336 10.83 -8.27 -14.01
CA SER A 336 11.94 -8.70 -14.88
C SER A 336 13.15 -9.22 -14.09
N THR A 337 13.43 -8.67 -12.91
CA THR A 337 14.50 -9.14 -12.02
C THR A 337 14.25 -10.57 -11.52
N LEU A 338 13.02 -10.89 -11.11
CA LEU A 338 12.65 -12.25 -10.70
C LEU A 338 12.59 -13.21 -11.89
N ASN A 339 12.07 -12.76 -13.04
CA ASN A 339 11.79 -13.62 -14.19
C ASN A 339 12.99 -13.88 -15.12
N SER A 340 14.07 -13.10 -14.97
CA SER A 340 15.35 -13.33 -15.66
C SER A 340 16.31 -14.23 -14.87
N ASN A 341 16.08 -14.42 -13.57
CA ASN A 341 16.93 -15.22 -12.70
C ASN A 341 16.39 -16.67 -12.56
N PRO A 342 17.14 -17.71 -12.96
CA PRO A 342 16.68 -19.10 -12.94
C PRO A 342 16.47 -19.68 -11.53
N VAL A 343 16.95 -19.01 -10.47
CA VAL A 343 16.66 -19.39 -9.08
C VAL A 343 15.25 -18.95 -8.67
N THR A 344 14.82 -17.76 -9.09
CA THR A 344 13.51 -17.18 -8.74
C THR A 344 12.43 -17.44 -9.79
N PHE A 345 12.81 -17.86 -10.99
CA PHE A 345 11.91 -18.29 -12.06
C PHE A 345 12.57 -19.39 -12.93
N PRO A 346 12.62 -20.66 -12.44
CA PRO A 346 13.30 -21.73 -13.16
C PRO A 346 12.57 -22.11 -14.45
N LEU A 347 13.33 -22.20 -15.54
CA LEU A 347 12.86 -22.52 -16.90
C LEU A 347 13.71 -23.62 -17.55
N GLY A 348 13.16 -24.25 -18.59
CA GLY A 348 13.88 -25.22 -19.42
C GLY A 348 13.93 -26.65 -18.86
N PRO A 349 14.84 -27.52 -19.38
CA PRO A 349 14.84 -28.95 -19.08
C PRO A 349 15.16 -29.32 -17.62
N SER A 350 15.95 -28.49 -16.94
CA SER A 350 16.36 -28.67 -15.53
C SER A 350 15.36 -28.11 -14.51
N ALA A 351 14.35 -27.37 -14.95
CA ALA A 351 13.34 -26.82 -14.05
C ALA A 351 12.45 -27.93 -13.45
N PRO A 352 11.87 -27.71 -12.25
CA PRO A 352 10.83 -28.55 -11.70
C PRO A 352 9.64 -28.75 -12.66
N ARG A 353 8.88 -29.83 -12.46
CA ARG A 353 7.67 -30.12 -13.26
C ARG A 353 6.38 -29.73 -12.55
N ILE A 354 6.48 -29.26 -11.30
CA ILE A 354 5.35 -28.85 -10.46
C ILE A 354 5.62 -27.43 -9.98
N PHE A 355 4.85 -26.47 -10.50
CA PHE A 355 4.88 -25.07 -10.06
C PHE A 355 3.61 -24.78 -9.25
N ALA A 356 3.74 -24.11 -8.11
CA ALA A 356 2.61 -23.73 -7.26
C ALA A 356 2.70 -22.26 -6.83
N ASP A 357 1.81 -21.44 -7.37
CA ASP A 357 1.72 -20.01 -7.11
C ASP A 357 0.51 -19.72 -6.20
N PHE A 358 0.71 -18.96 -5.12
CA PHE A 358 -0.31 -18.65 -4.11
C PHE A 358 -0.72 -17.17 -4.15
N SER A 359 -2.04 -16.93 -4.16
CA SER A 359 -2.63 -15.61 -4.45
C SER A 359 -3.96 -15.38 -3.69
N SER A 360 -4.63 -14.25 -3.96
CA SER A 360 -5.96 -13.89 -3.47
C SER A 360 -7.06 -14.24 -4.47
N ASP A 361 -8.30 -14.32 -4.01
CA ASP A 361 -9.52 -14.32 -4.84
C ASP A 361 -9.50 -13.23 -5.92
N ASN A 362 -9.29 -11.97 -5.50
CA ASN A 362 -9.27 -10.81 -6.41
C ASN A 362 -8.29 -11.03 -7.57
N ASN A 363 -7.05 -11.41 -7.26
CA ASN A 363 -6.01 -11.52 -8.27
C ASN A 363 -6.17 -12.79 -9.13
N ILE A 364 -6.71 -13.89 -8.59
CA ILE A 364 -7.05 -15.07 -9.40
C ILE A 364 -8.19 -14.76 -10.37
N ALA A 365 -9.20 -13.98 -9.99
CA ALA A 365 -10.26 -13.55 -10.91
C ALA A 365 -9.69 -12.70 -12.07
N MET A 366 -8.75 -11.78 -11.76
CA MET A 366 -8.04 -11.00 -12.78
C MET A 366 -7.26 -11.92 -13.74
N ILE A 367 -6.49 -12.89 -13.21
CA ILE A 367 -5.75 -13.88 -14.00
C ILE A 367 -6.65 -14.72 -14.91
N LEU A 368 -7.78 -15.22 -14.39
CA LEU A 368 -8.75 -15.99 -15.20
C LEU A 368 -9.32 -15.14 -16.34
N SER A 369 -9.61 -13.85 -16.09
CA SER A 369 -10.03 -12.93 -17.13
C SER A 369 -8.93 -12.70 -18.19
N GLY A 370 -7.68 -12.54 -17.74
CA GLY A 370 -6.46 -12.41 -18.55
C GLY A 370 -6.24 -13.60 -19.49
N LEU A 371 -6.41 -14.83 -18.97
CA LEU A 371 -6.39 -16.08 -19.76
C LEU A 371 -7.44 -16.10 -20.88
N GLY A 372 -8.52 -15.32 -20.74
CA GLY A 372 -9.60 -15.25 -21.73
C GLY A 372 -10.58 -16.41 -21.65
N ILE A 373 -10.84 -16.96 -20.45
CA ILE A 373 -11.75 -18.09 -20.23
C ILE A 373 -12.89 -17.75 -19.26
N LEU A 374 -14.02 -18.45 -19.39
CA LEU A 374 -15.21 -18.33 -18.54
C LEU A 374 -15.89 -16.97 -18.66
N ARG A 375 -15.94 -16.44 -19.89
CA ARG A 375 -16.62 -15.18 -20.19
C ARG A 375 -18.10 -15.39 -20.44
N ASP A 376 -18.94 -14.65 -19.74
CA ASP A 376 -20.38 -14.58 -20.03
C ASP A 376 -20.66 -13.87 -21.36
N ALA A 377 -21.71 -14.32 -22.08
CA ALA A 377 -22.06 -13.80 -23.41
C ALA A 377 -22.56 -12.34 -23.39
N LYS A 378 -22.95 -11.85 -22.22
CA LYS A 378 -23.31 -10.46 -21.89
C LYS A 378 -22.86 -10.18 -20.46
N ASP A 379 -22.65 -8.91 -20.13
CA ASP A 379 -22.31 -8.51 -18.76
C ASP A 379 -23.45 -8.86 -17.79
N LEU A 380 -23.10 -9.16 -16.53
CA LEU A 380 -24.04 -9.62 -15.51
C LEU A 380 -25.04 -8.51 -15.13
N PRO A 381 -26.36 -8.68 -15.34
CA PRO A 381 -27.35 -7.64 -15.04
C PRO A 381 -27.44 -7.39 -13.53
N SER A 382 -26.95 -6.24 -13.06
CA SER A 382 -26.99 -5.80 -11.65
C SER A 382 -28.41 -5.67 -11.08
N THR A 383 -29.39 -5.46 -11.95
CA THR A 383 -30.81 -5.36 -11.56
C THR A 383 -31.58 -6.68 -11.78
N GLY A 384 -30.89 -7.74 -12.20
CA GLY A 384 -31.45 -9.06 -12.50
C GLY A 384 -32.27 -9.13 -13.81
N PRO A 385 -32.87 -10.30 -14.12
CA PRO A 385 -32.77 -11.56 -13.38
C PRO A 385 -31.35 -12.16 -13.45
N ILE A 386 -31.01 -13.03 -12.48
CA ILE A 386 -29.76 -13.79 -12.49
C ILE A 386 -29.68 -14.59 -13.81
N PRO A 387 -28.60 -14.45 -14.62
CA PRO A 387 -28.46 -15.17 -15.87
C PRO A 387 -28.57 -16.69 -15.73
N SER A 388 -29.08 -17.33 -16.77
CA SER A 388 -29.13 -18.79 -16.87
C SER A 388 -28.96 -19.19 -18.34
N PRO A 389 -27.80 -19.75 -18.74
CA PRO A 389 -26.64 -20.03 -17.90
C PRO A 389 -25.81 -18.79 -17.55
N GLN A 390 -24.99 -18.95 -16.52
CA GLN A 390 -23.98 -18.00 -16.03
C GLN A 390 -22.64 -18.74 -15.95
N GLN A 391 -21.56 -18.15 -16.47
CA GLN A 391 -20.22 -18.75 -16.51
C GLN A 391 -19.36 -18.28 -15.33
N PHE A 392 -19.34 -16.97 -15.06
CA PHE A 392 -18.63 -16.38 -13.94
C PHE A 392 -19.45 -16.56 -12.64
N VAL A 393 -19.05 -17.52 -11.80
CA VAL A 393 -19.68 -17.83 -10.51
C VAL A 393 -18.60 -17.99 -9.44
N VAL A 394 -18.53 -17.07 -8.47
CA VAL A 394 -17.38 -16.87 -7.57
C VAL A 394 -17.06 -18.11 -6.75
N SER A 395 -18.05 -18.81 -6.19
CA SER A 395 -17.86 -20.04 -5.42
C SER A 395 -17.31 -21.21 -6.26
N LYS A 396 -17.54 -21.22 -7.58
CA LYS A 396 -16.95 -22.22 -8.50
C LYS A 396 -15.52 -21.89 -8.88
N LEU A 397 -15.13 -20.62 -8.86
CA LEU A 397 -13.83 -20.16 -9.36
C LEU A 397 -12.80 -19.96 -8.24
N VAL A 398 -13.16 -19.15 -7.23
CA VAL A 398 -12.24 -18.68 -6.18
C VAL A 398 -12.76 -18.89 -4.73
N PRO A 399 -13.32 -20.07 -4.36
CA PRO A 399 -13.65 -20.38 -2.97
C PRO A 399 -12.39 -20.48 -2.10
N PHE A 400 -12.51 -20.62 -0.78
CA PHE A 400 -11.34 -20.79 0.09
C PHE A 400 -10.55 -22.06 -0.27
N ALA A 401 -9.22 -21.94 -0.39
CA ALA A 401 -8.34 -22.96 -0.98
C ALA A 401 -8.70 -23.40 -2.41
N GLY A 402 -9.46 -22.58 -3.15
CA GLY A 402 -9.75 -22.77 -4.56
C GLY A 402 -8.47 -22.89 -5.40
N SER A 403 -8.46 -23.81 -6.36
CA SER A 403 -7.25 -24.21 -7.09
C SER A 403 -7.54 -24.34 -8.58
N THR A 404 -6.76 -23.59 -9.37
CA THR A 404 -6.63 -23.77 -10.82
C THR A 404 -5.35 -24.56 -11.10
N VAL A 405 -5.42 -25.58 -11.93
CA VAL A 405 -4.28 -26.38 -12.40
C VAL A 405 -4.24 -26.34 -13.92
N VAL A 406 -3.14 -25.82 -14.47
CA VAL A 406 -2.83 -25.89 -15.90
C VAL A 406 -1.85 -27.03 -16.12
N GLU A 407 -2.32 -28.09 -16.76
CA GLU A 407 -1.51 -29.25 -17.14
C GLU A 407 -0.89 -29.02 -18.52
N LYS A 408 0.40 -29.34 -18.66
CA LYS A 408 1.02 -29.65 -19.95
C LYS A 408 1.00 -31.17 -20.14
N LEU A 409 0.53 -31.63 -21.28
CA LEU A 409 0.43 -33.04 -21.63
C LEU A 409 1.24 -33.32 -22.90
N SER A 410 1.89 -34.49 -22.97
CA SER A 410 2.40 -35.05 -24.22
C SER A 410 1.46 -36.16 -24.68
N CYS A 411 0.94 -36.03 -25.90
CA CYS A 411 -0.04 -36.91 -26.53
C CYS A 411 0.47 -37.32 -27.92
N PRO A 412 1.35 -38.33 -28.03
CA PRO A 412 2.04 -38.66 -29.29
C PRO A 412 1.13 -39.06 -30.45
N ALA A 413 -0.08 -39.54 -30.16
CA ALA A 413 -1.09 -39.89 -31.15
C ALA A 413 -1.87 -38.68 -31.72
N LEU A 414 -1.70 -37.49 -31.15
CA LEU A 414 -2.38 -36.26 -31.57
C LEU A 414 -1.43 -35.31 -32.33
N PRO A 415 -1.91 -34.54 -33.34
CA PRO A 415 -1.03 -33.80 -34.25
C PRO A 415 -0.07 -32.79 -33.60
N GLY A 416 -0.48 -32.14 -32.51
CA GLY A 416 0.31 -31.09 -31.85
C GLY A 416 1.45 -31.61 -30.97
N LYS A 417 1.49 -32.91 -30.67
CA LYS A 417 2.36 -33.58 -29.69
C LYS A 417 2.23 -33.08 -28.24
N ASP A 418 2.43 -31.78 -28.00
CA ASP A 418 2.24 -31.15 -26.70
C ASP A 418 0.90 -30.40 -26.63
N TYR A 419 0.20 -30.55 -25.53
CA TYR A 419 -1.13 -29.99 -25.27
C TYR A 419 -1.20 -29.31 -23.90
N VAL A 420 -2.14 -28.39 -23.75
CA VAL A 420 -2.47 -27.66 -22.52
C VAL A 420 -3.92 -27.95 -22.14
N ARG A 421 -4.17 -28.19 -20.85
CA ARG A 421 -5.51 -28.39 -20.26
C ARG A 421 -5.64 -27.56 -18.97
N ILE A 422 -6.78 -26.92 -18.78
CA ILE A 422 -7.07 -26.11 -17.57
C ILE A 422 -8.14 -26.82 -16.74
N ILE A 423 -7.89 -26.95 -15.44
CA ILE A 423 -8.78 -27.57 -14.46
C ILE A 423 -8.98 -26.61 -13.29
N ILE A 424 -10.21 -26.18 -13.01
CA ILE A 424 -10.54 -25.29 -11.90
C ILE A 424 -11.43 -26.04 -10.93
N ASN A 425 -10.99 -26.18 -9.67
CA ASN A 425 -11.73 -26.88 -8.62
C ASN A 425 -12.28 -28.26 -9.08
N ASP A 426 -11.38 -29.00 -9.75
CA ASP A 426 -11.57 -30.33 -10.34
C ASP A 426 -12.50 -30.43 -11.59
N ALA A 427 -13.11 -29.31 -12.01
CA ALA A 427 -13.77 -29.19 -13.32
C ALA A 427 -12.73 -28.93 -14.43
N VAL A 428 -12.67 -29.78 -15.46
CA VAL A 428 -11.95 -29.45 -16.70
C VAL A 428 -12.72 -28.34 -17.42
N ILE A 429 -12.04 -27.26 -17.81
CA ILE A 429 -12.66 -26.13 -18.49
C ILE A 429 -12.69 -26.40 -20.00
N PRO A 430 -13.87 -26.40 -20.65
CA PRO A 430 -13.95 -26.39 -22.11
C PRO A 430 -13.37 -25.06 -22.62
N LEU A 431 -12.38 -25.13 -23.52
CA LEU A 431 -11.66 -23.97 -24.02
C LEU A 431 -12.42 -23.35 -25.21
N THR A 432 -13.70 -23.03 -25.01
CA THR A 432 -14.59 -22.39 -26.01
C THR A 432 -14.16 -20.99 -26.37
N ASP A 433 -13.67 -20.26 -25.38
CA ASP A 433 -13.36 -18.83 -25.48
C ASP A 433 -11.97 -18.62 -26.13
N LEU A 434 -11.16 -19.68 -26.17
CA LEU A 434 -9.84 -19.71 -26.81
C LEU A 434 -9.97 -20.27 -28.24
N ALA A 435 -10.47 -19.45 -29.17
CA ALA A 435 -10.79 -19.87 -30.54
C ALA A 435 -9.71 -20.73 -31.26
N PRO A 436 -8.39 -20.43 -31.15
CA PRO A 436 -7.34 -21.28 -31.75
C PRO A 436 -7.30 -22.74 -31.24
N CYS A 437 -7.83 -23.03 -30.05
CA CYS A 437 -7.90 -24.39 -29.49
C CYS A 437 -8.92 -25.30 -30.21
N GLY A 438 -9.77 -24.73 -31.08
CA GLY A 438 -10.52 -25.46 -32.09
C GLY A 438 -11.55 -26.46 -31.53
N LYS A 439 -11.63 -27.66 -32.10
CA LYS A 439 -12.59 -28.69 -31.68
C LYS A 439 -12.16 -29.40 -30.38
N LEU A 440 -10.89 -29.78 -30.27
CA LEU A 440 -10.37 -30.50 -29.10
C LEU A 440 -10.45 -29.66 -27.82
N GLY A 441 -10.17 -28.35 -27.89
CA GLY A 441 -10.34 -27.44 -26.76
C GLY A 441 -11.77 -27.43 -26.25
N ARG A 442 -12.75 -27.39 -27.17
CA ARG A 442 -14.19 -27.37 -26.84
C ARG A 442 -14.74 -28.69 -26.32
N THR A 443 -14.32 -29.84 -26.87
CA THR A 443 -14.93 -31.14 -26.52
C THR A 443 -14.12 -31.97 -25.52
N GLN A 444 -12.85 -31.64 -25.29
CA GLN A 444 -11.95 -32.40 -24.40
C GLN A 444 -11.09 -31.51 -23.49
N GLY A 445 -11.19 -30.18 -23.59
CA GLY A 445 -10.35 -29.26 -22.81
C GLY A 445 -8.88 -29.25 -23.24
N LEU A 446 -8.55 -29.82 -24.40
CA LEU A 446 -7.18 -29.97 -24.91
C LEU A 446 -6.88 -28.94 -25.99
N CYS A 447 -5.99 -27.99 -25.70
CA CYS A 447 -5.43 -27.06 -26.69
C CYS A 447 -4.02 -27.50 -27.09
N ALA A 448 -3.67 -27.56 -28.37
CA ALA A 448 -2.27 -27.78 -28.76
C ALA A 448 -1.40 -26.61 -28.25
N LEU A 449 -0.17 -26.86 -27.81
CA LEU A 449 0.63 -25.84 -27.12
C LEU A 449 0.88 -24.58 -27.96
N ASP A 450 1.15 -24.74 -29.26
CA ASP A 450 1.26 -23.65 -30.23
C ASP A 450 -0.01 -22.80 -30.29
N ARG A 451 -1.18 -23.46 -30.35
CA ARG A 451 -2.51 -22.83 -30.37
C ARG A 451 -2.90 -22.19 -29.04
N PHE A 452 -2.43 -22.74 -27.92
CA PHE A 452 -2.58 -22.11 -26.62
C PHE A 452 -1.79 -20.79 -26.61
N VAL A 453 -0.51 -20.83 -27.01
CA VAL A 453 0.38 -19.66 -27.10
C VAL A 453 -0.12 -18.61 -28.10
N GLU A 454 -0.80 -19.01 -29.17
CA GLU A 454 -1.54 -18.14 -30.10
C GLU A 454 -2.76 -17.50 -29.44
N SER A 455 -3.58 -18.26 -28.71
CA SER A 455 -4.80 -17.73 -28.05
C SER A 455 -4.49 -16.69 -26.96
N GLN A 456 -3.30 -16.75 -26.36
CA GLN A 456 -2.83 -15.76 -25.38
C GLN A 456 -2.28 -14.47 -26.01
N ALA A 457 -2.57 -14.18 -27.29
CA ALA A 457 -2.12 -12.98 -27.99
C ALA A 457 -2.41 -11.68 -27.21
N PHE A 458 -3.59 -11.54 -26.59
CA PHE A 458 -3.96 -10.36 -25.79
C PHE A 458 -2.92 -10.05 -24.69
N ALA A 459 -2.51 -11.06 -23.91
CA ALA A 459 -1.52 -10.86 -22.85
C ALA A 459 -0.12 -10.59 -23.42
N ARG A 460 0.18 -11.08 -24.63
CA ARG A 460 1.51 -11.05 -25.25
C ARG A 460 1.76 -9.83 -26.15
N THR A 461 0.73 -9.08 -26.54
CA THR A 461 0.88 -7.84 -27.31
C THR A 461 0.96 -6.63 -26.39
N VAL A 462 2.10 -5.93 -26.41
CA VAL A 462 2.33 -4.69 -25.67
C VAL A 462 1.38 -3.59 -26.15
N MET A 463 0.29 -3.32 -25.42
CA MET A 463 -0.59 -2.19 -25.72
C MET A 463 -1.07 -1.42 -24.49
N ASN A 464 -1.00 -0.11 -24.66
CA ASN A 464 -1.49 0.95 -23.78
C ASN A 464 -3.02 0.83 -23.64
N PRO A 465 -3.63 0.84 -22.43
CA PRO A 465 -5.02 0.42 -22.23
C PRO A 465 -6.11 1.31 -22.87
N VAL A 466 -5.75 2.47 -23.45
CA VAL A 466 -6.70 3.53 -23.87
C VAL A 466 -7.32 3.32 -25.28
N LYS A 467 -7.05 2.20 -25.98
CA LYS A 467 -7.53 1.98 -27.36
C LYS A 467 -8.05 0.56 -27.68
N TYR A 468 -8.99 0.04 -26.90
CA TYR A 468 -9.91 -1.01 -27.39
C TYR A 468 -11.36 -0.81 -26.93
N ALA A 469 -12.03 0.15 -27.58
CA ALA A 469 -13.44 -0.04 -27.93
C ALA A 469 -13.55 -1.27 -28.87
N PRO A 470 -14.69 -2.00 -28.89
CA PRO A 470 -14.75 -3.29 -29.57
C PRO A 470 -14.52 -3.15 -31.07
N LEU A 471 -13.52 -3.87 -31.59
CA LEU A 471 -13.36 -4.07 -33.03
C LEU A 471 -14.56 -4.88 -33.54
N ALA A 472 -15.54 -4.18 -34.10
CA ALA A 472 -16.29 -4.73 -35.22
C ALA A 472 -15.28 -5.07 -36.32
N ALA A 473 -15.42 -6.24 -36.94
CA ALA A 473 -14.63 -6.60 -38.09
C ALA A 473 -15.14 -5.81 -39.30
N ASP A 474 -14.33 -4.90 -39.81
CA ASP A 474 -14.28 -4.41 -41.19
C ASP A 474 -12.93 -3.69 -41.41
N GLU A 475 -12.50 -3.59 -42.67
CA GLU A 475 -11.27 -2.92 -43.15
C GLU A 475 -9.92 -3.56 -42.75
N TYR A 476 -9.44 -4.44 -43.63
CA TYR A 476 -8.06 -4.96 -43.66
C TYR A 476 -7.49 -4.78 -45.07
N GLU A 477 -6.91 -3.62 -45.36
CA GLU A 477 -6.06 -3.37 -46.54
C GLU A 477 -5.05 -2.25 -46.22
N ASP A 478 -3.94 -2.19 -46.97
CA ASP A 478 -2.84 -1.21 -46.87
C ASP A 478 -1.99 -1.15 -45.58
N LEU A 479 -1.13 -2.16 -45.40
CA LEU A 479 0.07 -2.08 -44.55
C LEU A 479 1.29 -2.82 -45.15
N GLU A 480 1.66 -2.47 -46.38
CA GLU A 480 2.83 -3.03 -47.13
C GLU A 480 3.81 -1.96 -47.67
N GLU A 481 3.89 -0.76 -47.06
CA GLU A 481 4.88 0.25 -47.51
C GLU A 481 5.47 1.16 -46.41
N CYS A 482 6.15 0.56 -45.41
CA CYS A 482 7.05 1.32 -44.51
C CYS A 482 8.16 0.46 -43.85
N LYS A 483 8.86 -0.34 -44.66
CA LYS A 483 10.12 -1.02 -44.25
C LYS A 483 11.27 -0.71 -45.21
N LYS A 484 11.83 0.49 -45.10
CA LYS A 484 13.18 0.88 -45.54
C LYS A 484 13.58 2.21 -44.86
N GLU A 485 14.89 2.46 -44.83
CA GLU A 485 15.53 3.69 -44.34
C GLU A 485 15.51 3.92 -42.82
N THR A 486 16.18 3.00 -42.11
CA THR A 486 17.06 3.41 -41.01
C THR A 486 18.47 3.57 -41.56
N TYR A 487 19.06 4.77 -41.55
CA TYR A 487 20.50 5.09 -41.32
C TYR A 487 20.82 6.56 -41.72
N GLN A 488 21.69 7.22 -40.93
CA GLN A 488 22.14 8.63 -41.04
C GLN A 488 21.01 9.66 -40.70
N TRP A 489 21.12 10.55 -39.71
CA TRP A 489 22.16 11.58 -39.52
C TRP A 489 22.18 12.12 -38.08
N GLN A 490 23.37 12.42 -37.55
CA GLN A 490 23.54 13.33 -36.40
C GLN A 490 23.99 14.71 -36.90
N ARG A 491 23.32 15.79 -36.47
CA ARG A 491 23.84 17.10 -35.97
C ARG A 491 22.91 18.29 -36.25
N SER A 492 22.94 19.25 -35.32
CA SER A 492 22.59 20.69 -35.47
C SER A 492 21.12 21.16 -35.45
N ILE A 493 20.65 21.49 -34.25
CA ILE A 493 20.00 22.76 -33.83
C ILE A 493 19.32 23.64 -34.92
N HIS A 494 17.99 23.78 -34.88
CA HIS A 494 17.30 25.05 -34.48
C HIS A 494 15.76 24.92 -34.39
N ILE A 495 15.15 25.89 -33.68
CA ILE A 495 13.74 25.97 -33.32
C ILE A 495 12.91 26.59 -34.46
N VAL A 496 11.79 25.96 -34.86
CA VAL A 496 10.57 26.66 -35.30
C VAL A 496 9.33 25.87 -34.86
N ASN A 497 8.37 26.55 -34.24
CA ASN A 497 7.02 26.04 -33.97
C ASN A 497 6.02 26.93 -34.74
N PRO A 498 5.13 26.36 -35.57
CA PRO A 498 3.90 27.06 -35.97
C PRO A 498 2.62 26.21 -35.81
N CYS A 499 1.61 26.82 -35.21
CA CYS A 499 0.27 26.27 -34.97
C CYS A 499 -0.69 26.35 -36.17
N LYS A 500 -1.68 25.44 -36.23
CA LYS A 500 -3.11 25.61 -36.67
C LYS A 500 -3.40 26.09 -38.12
N PRO A 501 -4.49 25.62 -38.79
CA PRO A 501 -5.91 25.91 -38.45
C PRO A 501 -6.81 24.63 -38.56
N SER A 502 -8.15 24.59 -38.59
CA SER A 502 -9.24 25.61 -38.61
C SER A 502 -10.54 25.04 -37.97
N ASN A 503 -11.58 25.87 -37.76
CA ASN A 503 -12.94 25.44 -37.40
C ASN A 503 -13.87 25.33 -38.64
N ALA A 504 -14.86 24.42 -38.64
CA ALA A 504 -16.17 24.64 -39.27
C ALA A 504 -17.22 23.55 -38.91
N LEU A 505 -18.21 23.85 -38.04
CA LEU A 505 -19.63 23.99 -38.41
C LEU A 505 -20.53 24.20 -37.18
N ARG A 506 -21.48 25.14 -37.29
CA ARG A 506 -22.60 25.37 -36.36
C ARG A 506 -23.91 25.02 -37.07
N ASN A 507 -24.95 24.60 -36.33
CA ASN A 507 -26.20 25.38 -36.14
C ASN A 507 -27.35 24.53 -35.58
N ALA A 508 -27.98 25.00 -34.48
CA ALA A 508 -29.45 24.97 -34.26
C ALA A 508 -29.85 25.90 -33.10
N LEU A 509 -31.01 26.57 -33.23
CA LEU A 509 -31.53 27.66 -32.38
C LEU A 509 -33.06 27.47 -32.17
N VAL A 510 -33.75 27.99 -31.14
CA VAL A 510 -33.41 28.52 -29.77
C VAL A 510 -34.75 28.70 -29.00
N ILE A 511 -34.80 29.49 -27.91
CA ILE A 511 -35.99 29.90 -27.09
C ILE A 511 -36.43 28.85 -26.03
N GLY A 512 -36.62 29.20 -24.75
CA GLY A 512 -36.36 30.46 -24.03
C GLY A 512 -36.96 30.51 -22.61
N CYS A 513 -36.54 31.52 -21.81
CA CYS A 513 -37.09 32.03 -20.52
C CYS A 513 -37.42 31.03 -19.37
N GLY A 514 -37.12 31.29 -18.09
CA GLY A 514 -36.47 32.43 -17.43
C GLY A 514 -36.83 32.49 -15.93
N ILE A 515 -36.05 33.26 -15.14
CA ILE A 515 -36.29 33.63 -13.73
C ILE A 515 -36.16 32.51 -12.67
N LEU A 516 -35.01 32.48 -11.99
CA LEU A 516 -34.88 32.70 -10.53
C LEU A 516 -33.40 32.61 -10.12
N PHE A 517 -32.82 33.71 -9.64
CA PHE A 517 -32.03 33.81 -8.40
C PHE A 517 -31.40 35.21 -8.29
N LEU A 518 -31.59 35.85 -7.14
CA LEU A 518 -31.07 37.16 -6.78
C LEU A 518 -30.61 37.10 -5.32
N SER A 519 -29.59 37.90 -4.98
CA SER A 519 -29.02 38.12 -3.63
C SER A 519 -28.25 36.92 -3.00
N ALA A 520 -27.18 37.13 -2.22
CA ALA A 520 -26.60 38.37 -1.71
C ALA A 520 -25.05 38.35 -1.71
N TYR A 521 -24.45 39.54 -1.58
CA TYR A 521 -23.01 39.79 -1.52
C TYR A 521 -22.65 40.42 -0.16
N ALA A 522 -21.35 40.43 0.18
CA ALA A 522 -20.70 41.13 1.29
C ALA A 522 -20.86 40.55 2.72
N PHE A 523 -19.74 40.20 3.35
CA PHE A 523 -19.11 41.05 4.37
C PHE A 523 -17.71 40.51 4.78
N SER A 524 -16.66 41.32 4.60
CA SER A 524 -15.70 41.64 5.66
C SER A 524 -14.75 42.75 5.19
N LYS A 525 -14.49 43.72 6.09
CA LYS A 525 -13.45 44.74 5.93
C LYS A 525 -12.33 44.42 6.91
N SER A 526 -11.09 44.70 6.51
CA SER A 526 -9.93 44.77 7.41
C SER A 526 -10.07 45.90 8.45
N PRO A 527 -9.23 45.87 9.49
CA PRO A 527 -8.47 47.06 9.88
C PRO A 527 -6.95 46.86 9.74
N LEU A 528 -6.23 47.98 9.61
CA LEU A 528 -4.77 48.09 9.72
C LEU A 528 -4.37 48.02 11.23
N ASP A 529 -3.11 48.06 11.68
CA ASP A 529 -1.81 48.51 11.12
C ASP A 529 -0.66 47.92 11.98
N LEU A 530 0.57 47.85 11.45
CA LEU A 530 1.80 48.35 12.11
C LEU A 530 3.10 47.94 11.38
N ARG A 531 3.59 48.86 10.54
CA ARG A 531 5.01 49.20 10.30
C ARG A 531 6.09 48.10 10.48
N ALA A 532 6.66 47.66 9.36
CA ALA A 532 8.10 47.35 9.26
C ALA A 532 8.72 48.12 8.09
N THR A 533 9.89 48.74 8.31
CA THR A 533 10.51 49.70 7.40
C THR A 533 11.10 49.05 6.15
N HIS A 534 10.76 49.55 4.95
CA HIS A 534 11.45 49.18 3.72
C HIS A 534 12.92 49.63 3.74
N SER A 535 13.83 48.67 3.92
CA SER A 535 15.21 48.76 3.45
C SER A 535 15.31 48.03 2.11
N MET A 536 15.57 48.76 1.03
CA MET A 536 15.92 48.12 -0.24
C MET A 536 17.25 47.36 -0.11
N ARG A 537 17.24 46.04 -0.31
CA ARG A 537 18.45 45.26 -0.63
C ARG A 537 18.31 44.61 -2.00
N ARG A 538 19.44 44.57 -2.71
CA ARG A 538 19.55 44.22 -4.13
C ARG A 538 19.38 42.72 -4.37
N GLY A 539 18.59 42.34 -5.38
CA GLY A 539 18.84 41.15 -6.21
C GLY A 539 18.92 39.78 -5.53
N GLY A 540 18.16 39.53 -4.46
CA GLY A 540 18.08 38.20 -3.86
C GLY A 540 17.21 37.23 -4.67
N ILE A 541 17.54 35.94 -4.65
CA ILE A 541 16.68 34.87 -5.20
C ILE A 541 15.42 34.79 -4.34
N GLN A 542 14.24 35.01 -4.93
CA GLN A 542 12.97 34.90 -4.21
C GLN A 542 12.59 33.41 -4.06
N LEU A 543 12.81 32.88 -2.86
CA LEU A 543 12.39 31.54 -2.47
C LEU A 543 10.87 31.51 -2.19
N PRO A 544 10.19 30.37 -2.45
CA PRO A 544 8.79 30.21 -2.06
C PRO A 544 8.67 30.09 -0.54
N ALA A 545 7.55 30.56 0.03
CA ALA A 545 7.28 30.43 1.45
C ALA A 545 6.91 28.98 1.81
N LEU A 546 7.44 28.45 2.92
CA LEU A 546 7.08 27.13 3.44
C LEU A 546 5.59 27.11 3.87
N PRO A 547 4.81 26.07 3.48
CA PRO A 547 3.46 25.91 3.98
C PRO A 547 3.43 25.64 5.50
N THR A 548 2.70 26.47 6.22
CA THR A 548 2.67 26.54 7.69
C THR A 548 1.22 26.54 8.21
N TYR A 549 1.05 26.55 9.54
CA TYR A 549 -0.26 26.70 10.18
C TYR A 549 -0.57 28.19 10.40
N GLU A 550 -1.86 28.54 10.41
CA GLU A 550 -2.39 29.88 10.71
C GLU A 550 -2.40 30.16 12.23
N LEU A 551 -1.27 29.89 12.88
CA LEU A 551 -1.06 30.02 14.33
C LEU A 551 0.02 31.05 14.62
N ASP A 552 0.06 31.54 15.86
CA ASP A 552 1.15 32.39 16.32
C ASP A 552 2.50 31.64 16.28
N SER A 553 3.57 32.37 15.96
CA SER A 553 4.92 31.82 15.84
C SER A 553 5.47 31.25 17.16
N GLU A 554 5.11 31.80 18.32
CA GLU A 554 5.48 31.25 19.63
C GLU A 554 4.85 29.87 19.83
N LEU A 555 3.60 29.67 19.38
CA LEU A 555 2.92 28.38 19.44
C LEU A 555 3.52 27.37 18.44
N ILE A 556 3.79 27.77 17.21
CA ILE A 556 4.42 26.88 16.20
C ILE A 556 5.75 26.27 16.73
N ASN A 557 6.51 27.05 17.49
CA ASN A 557 7.76 26.64 18.16
C ASN A 557 7.54 25.73 19.40
N ARG A 558 6.31 25.24 19.64
CA ARG A 558 5.89 24.44 20.82
C ARG A 558 4.95 23.27 20.47
N LEU A 559 4.79 22.94 19.20
CA LEU A 559 3.93 21.84 18.75
C LEU A 559 4.66 20.47 18.68
N GLY A 560 5.86 20.37 19.25
CA GLY A 560 6.67 19.16 19.27
C GLY A 560 6.88 18.59 17.86
N PRO A 561 6.72 17.26 17.66
CA PRO A 561 6.85 16.65 16.36
C PRO A 561 5.62 16.86 15.46
N TYR A 562 4.59 17.58 15.90
CA TYR A 562 3.34 17.77 15.14
C TYR A 562 3.12 19.21 14.64
N GLY A 563 4.11 20.10 14.82
CA GLY A 563 4.17 21.40 14.14
C GLY A 563 4.70 21.29 12.71
N PRO A 564 4.50 22.34 11.88
CA PRO A 564 5.12 22.44 10.56
C PRO A 564 6.61 22.83 10.70
N ARG A 565 7.43 22.47 9.71
CA ARG A 565 8.78 23.05 9.58
C ARG A 565 8.68 24.57 9.53
N HIS A 566 9.42 25.22 10.42
CA HIS A 566 9.58 26.66 10.54
C HIS A 566 11.07 27.01 10.52
N VAL A 567 11.39 28.30 10.37
CA VAL A 567 12.77 28.80 10.43
C VAL A 567 13.24 28.82 11.87
N VAL A 568 14.27 28.06 12.20
CA VAL A 568 14.91 28.08 13.52
C VAL A 568 15.97 29.18 13.55
N PRO A 569 15.98 30.09 14.56
CA PRO A 569 17.03 31.09 14.69
C PRO A 569 18.40 30.46 14.97
N SER A 570 19.46 30.98 14.33
CA SER A 570 20.86 30.68 14.66
C SER A 570 21.65 31.96 14.95
N LYS A 571 22.69 31.82 15.77
CA LYS A 571 23.74 32.85 15.96
C LYS A 571 24.63 33.00 14.73
N ILE A 572 24.71 31.96 13.90
CA ILE A 572 25.58 31.87 12.73
C ILE A 572 24.76 32.08 11.47
N LEU A 573 25.24 32.96 10.59
CA LEU A 573 24.59 33.29 9.33
C LEU A 573 24.60 32.11 8.33
N PRO A 574 23.46 31.77 7.69
CA PRO A 574 23.34 30.63 6.78
C PRO A 574 23.93 30.86 5.38
N GLU A 575 24.26 32.09 5.01
CA GLU A 575 24.92 32.41 3.75
C GLU A 575 26.26 31.66 3.60
N THR A 576 26.61 31.31 2.36
CA THR A 576 27.91 30.71 2.04
C THR A 576 29.02 31.73 2.31
N PRO A 577 30.07 31.39 3.09
CA PRO A 577 31.16 32.31 3.39
C PRO A 577 31.90 32.77 2.13
N LYS A 578 32.39 34.02 2.13
CA LYS A 578 33.07 34.61 0.97
C LYS A 578 34.35 33.84 0.64
N GLY A 579 34.47 33.36 -0.59
CA GLY A 579 35.62 32.57 -1.05
C GLY A 579 35.47 31.06 -0.81
N CYS A 580 34.29 30.61 -0.38
CA CYS A 580 33.87 29.21 -0.36
C CYS A 580 32.74 28.99 -1.37
N ASP A 581 32.76 27.84 -2.04
CA ASP A 581 31.66 27.33 -2.86
C ASP A 581 31.14 26.01 -2.29
N VAL A 582 29.82 25.84 -2.25
CA VAL A 582 29.21 24.54 -1.90
C VAL A 582 29.48 23.58 -3.05
N SER A 583 30.10 22.43 -2.77
CA SER A 583 30.51 21.44 -3.76
C SER A 583 29.63 20.18 -3.77
N MET A 584 28.94 19.90 -2.65
CA MET A 584 27.95 18.82 -2.50
C MET A 584 27.02 19.10 -1.30
N ILE A 585 25.77 18.60 -1.33
CA ILE A 585 24.87 18.55 -0.17
C ILE A 585 24.31 17.14 0.06
N SER A 586 24.15 16.77 1.34
CA SER A 586 23.37 15.61 1.78
C SER A 586 22.21 16.07 2.63
N ILE A 587 20.99 15.75 2.20
CA ILE A 587 19.74 16.05 2.87
C ILE A 587 19.26 14.80 3.62
N LEU A 588 18.82 15.00 4.85
CA LEU A 588 18.04 14.04 5.62
C LEU A 588 16.75 14.76 6.03
N GLN A 589 15.62 14.41 5.40
CA GLN A 589 14.36 15.11 5.61
C GLN A 589 13.27 14.17 6.15
N ARG A 590 12.50 14.66 7.11
CA ARG A 590 11.31 13.95 7.60
C ARG A 590 10.20 14.02 6.56
N HIS A 591 9.34 13.02 6.54
CA HIS A 591 8.06 13.08 5.82
C HIS A 591 7.23 14.34 6.17
N GLY A 592 6.37 14.76 5.24
CA GLY A 592 5.46 15.89 5.42
C GLY A 592 4.40 15.66 6.50
N ALA A 593 3.56 16.67 6.74
CA ALA A 593 2.42 16.53 7.63
C ALA A 593 1.44 15.43 7.17
N ARG A 594 0.86 14.71 8.13
CA ARG A 594 0.03 13.52 7.94
C ARG A 594 -1.14 13.49 8.89
N TYR A 595 -2.10 12.60 8.64
CA TYR A 595 -3.12 12.24 9.62
C TYR A 595 -2.53 11.39 10.78
N PRO A 596 -3.22 11.26 11.92
CA PRO A 596 -2.83 10.38 13.04
C PRO A 596 -2.66 8.91 12.65
N THR A 597 -1.90 8.15 13.45
CA THR A 597 -1.69 6.70 13.20
C THR A 597 -2.87 5.88 13.69
N GLY A 598 -3.33 4.90 12.91
CA GLY A 598 -4.62 4.24 13.15
C GLY A 598 -4.71 3.43 14.45
N ASP A 599 -3.63 2.76 14.86
CA ASP A 599 -3.55 1.94 16.08
C ASP A 599 -2.75 2.61 17.22
N GLY A 600 -2.28 3.85 16.99
CA GLY A 600 -1.47 4.61 17.93
C GLY A 600 -2.16 5.88 18.42
N GLU A 601 -1.76 7.03 17.86
CA GLU A 601 -2.26 8.32 18.33
C GLU A 601 -3.71 8.60 17.88
N GLY A 602 -4.12 8.09 16.72
CA GLY A 602 -5.52 8.19 16.25
C GLY A 602 -6.48 7.54 17.23
N ALA A 603 -6.23 6.28 17.61
CA ALA A 603 -7.05 5.56 18.59
C ALA A 603 -7.11 6.24 19.97
N ARG A 604 -6.04 6.93 20.40
CA ARG A 604 -6.06 7.72 21.65
C ARG A 604 -6.86 9.01 21.51
N ILE A 605 -6.74 9.70 20.39
CA ILE A 605 -7.58 10.86 20.04
C ILE A 605 -9.06 10.45 19.97
N ASP A 606 -9.39 9.35 19.29
CA ASP A 606 -10.76 8.81 19.20
C ASP A 606 -11.32 8.42 20.58
N THR A 607 -10.47 7.89 21.48
CA THR A 607 -10.87 7.61 22.87
C THR A 607 -11.20 8.90 23.62
N ALA A 608 -10.37 9.93 23.49
CA ALA A 608 -10.58 11.23 24.11
C ALA A 608 -11.84 11.93 23.57
N LEU A 609 -12.01 11.98 22.23
CA LEU A 609 -13.21 12.52 21.57
C LEU A 609 -14.47 11.69 21.89
N GLY A 610 -14.33 10.36 22.01
CA GLY A 610 -15.40 9.44 22.40
C GLY A 610 -16.01 9.79 23.75
N LYS A 611 -15.18 10.21 24.70
CA LYS A 611 -15.60 10.72 26.02
C LYS A 611 -16.34 12.06 25.97
N LEU A 612 -16.01 12.93 25.01
CA LEU A 612 -16.70 14.23 24.85
C LEU A 612 -18.17 14.07 24.46
N ASN A 613 -18.57 12.92 23.88
CA ASN A 613 -19.99 12.60 23.66
C ASN A 613 -20.81 12.41 24.96
N GLN A 614 -20.15 12.32 26.13
CA GLN A 614 -20.82 12.26 27.44
C GLN A 614 -20.97 13.64 28.10
N VAL A 615 -20.56 14.73 27.42
CA VAL A 615 -20.74 16.09 27.92
C VAL A 615 -22.23 16.42 27.96
N THR A 616 -22.70 16.73 29.17
CA THR A 616 -24.09 17.09 29.48
C THR A 616 -24.29 18.60 29.62
N ASN A 617 -23.22 19.34 29.92
CA ASN A 617 -23.23 20.79 30.01
C ASN A 617 -21.82 21.34 29.74
N VAL A 618 -21.75 22.45 29.00
CA VAL A 618 -20.52 23.22 28.77
C VAL A 618 -20.59 24.47 29.63
N THR A 619 -19.67 24.63 30.58
CA THR A 619 -19.63 25.76 31.51
C THR A 619 -18.65 26.86 31.09
N ASP A 620 -17.71 26.52 30.19
CA ASP A 620 -16.77 27.45 29.56
C ASP A 620 -17.14 27.66 28.08
N PRO A 621 -17.65 28.85 27.68
CA PRO A 621 -18.03 29.13 26.29
C PRO A 621 -16.90 28.95 25.26
N SER A 622 -15.63 29.01 25.67
CA SER A 622 -14.50 28.75 24.76
C SER A 622 -14.42 27.30 24.29
N LEU A 623 -15.11 26.38 24.99
CA LEU A 623 -15.15 24.95 24.69
C LEU A 623 -16.45 24.53 23.98
N GLU A 624 -17.38 25.45 23.67
CA GLU A 624 -18.68 25.12 23.06
C GLU A 624 -18.54 24.43 21.69
N PHE A 625 -17.47 24.73 20.94
CA PHE A 625 -17.15 24.08 19.66
C PHE A 625 -17.02 22.54 19.76
N VAL A 626 -16.73 22.00 20.95
CA VAL A 626 -16.56 20.57 21.19
C VAL A 626 -17.81 19.77 20.83
N LEU A 627 -19.00 20.34 21.07
CA LEU A 627 -20.28 19.66 20.81
C LEU A 627 -20.49 19.35 19.32
N ASP A 628 -19.98 20.20 18.45
CA ASP A 628 -20.09 20.07 17.00
C ASP A 628 -18.81 19.61 16.30
N PHE A 629 -17.69 19.47 17.03
CA PHE A 629 -16.41 19.07 16.46
C PHE A 629 -16.51 17.74 15.70
N LYS A 630 -16.03 17.72 14.45
CA LYS A 630 -16.01 16.53 13.58
C LYS A 630 -14.58 16.11 13.32
N TYR A 631 -14.34 14.81 13.45
CA TYR A 631 -13.06 14.17 13.23
C TYR A 631 -13.18 13.08 12.14
N PRO A 632 -13.14 13.46 10.84
CA PRO A 632 -13.33 12.55 9.71
C PRO A 632 -12.00 12.06 9.13
N TYR A 633 -10.99 11.79 9.97
CA TYR A 633 -9.61 11.60 9.50
C TYR A 633 -9.27 10.12 9.23
N ILE A 634 -8.67 9.90 8.05
CA ILE A 634 -8.21 8.59 7.58
C ILE A 634 -6.77 8.41 8.07
N ALA A 635 -6.43 7.22 8.58
CA ALA A 635 -5.16 7.00 9.26
C ALA A 635 -3.92 7.14 8.34
N ASP A 636 -2.80 7.54 8.95
CA ASP A 636 -1.40 7.43 8.48
C ASP A 636 -0.96 8.19 7.20
N GLN A 637 -1.87 8.50 6.28
CA GLN A 637 -1.58 9.16 4.99
C GLN A 637 -1.11 10.62 5.14
N LEU A 638 -0.35 11.12 4.15
CA LEU A 638 -0.03 12.54 4.07
C LEU A 638 -1.31 13.36 3.87
N VAL A 639 -1.36 14.54 4.50
CA VAL A 639 -2.40 15.53 4.21
C VAL A 639 -1.92 16.45 3.08
N LEU A 640 -2.85 17.13 2.41
CA LEU A 640 -2.54 18.08 1.33
C LEU A 640 -1.48 19.12 1.71
N LEU A 641 -1.46 19.57 2.97
CA LEU A 641 -0.42 20.46 3.47
C LEU A 641 0.97 19.80 3.50
N GLY A 642 1.06 18.53 3.90
CA GLY A 642 2.29 17.76 3.92
C GLY A 642 2.86 17.56 2.51
N GLN A 643 2.00 17.23 1.54
CA GLN A 643 2.36 17.15 0.13
C GLN A 643 2.97 18.49 -0.35
N LYS A 644 2.31 19.61 -0.05
CA LYS A 644 2.81 20.96 -0.35
C LYS A 644 4.14 21.27 0.36
N GLN A 645 4.31 20.87 1.63
CA GLN A 645 5.55 21.09 2.38
C GLN A 645 6.74 20.42 1.70
N MET A 646 6.58 19.18 1.25
CA MET A 646 7.64 18.44 0.58
C MET A 646 7.93 19.03 -0.81
N TYR A 647 6.90 19.30 -1.61
CA TYR A 647 7.02 19.95 -2.91
C TYR A 647 7.73 21.32 -2.84
N VAL A 648 7.33 22.18 -1.90
CA VAL A 648 7.98 23.48 -1.70
C VAL A 648 9.41 23.33 -1.17
N SER A 649 9.69 22.34 -0.30
CA SER A 649 11.07 22.03 0.12
C SER A 649 11.97 21.69 -1.08
N GLY A 650 11.49 20.86 -2.01
CA GLY A 650 12.19 20.55 -3.26
C GLY A 650 12.50 21.80 -4.09
N GLN A 651 11.50 22.68 -4.27
CA GLN A 651 11.69 23.96 -4.97
C GLN A 651 12.71 24.88 -4.28
N ILE A 652 12.74 24.91 -2.94
CA ILE A 652 13.71 25.70 -2.18
C ILE A 652 15.13 25.18 -2.41
N ILE A 653 15.35 23.87 -2.33
CA ILE A 653 16.67 23.27 -2.55
C ILE A 653 17.14 23.51 -4.00
N ALA A 654 16.28 23.27 -4.99
CA ALA A 654 16.61 23.50 -6.40
C ALA A 654 17.04 24.94 -6.69
N ARG A 655 16.40 25.93 -6.06
CA ARG A 655 16.76 27.36 -6.20
C ARG A 655 18.01 27.74 -5.40
N LYS A 656 18.13 27.28 -4.15
CA LYS A 656 19.23 27.64 -3.23
C LYS A 656 20.57 27.04 -3.68
N TYR A 657 20.54 25.82 -4.23
CA TYR A 657 21.75 25.06 -4.61
C TYR A 657 21.85 24.83 -6.13
N ALA A 658 21.28 25.72 -6.95
CA ALA A 658 21.27 25.61 -8.41
C ALA A 658 22.67 25.45 -9.05
N SER A 659 23.73 25.95 -8.40
CA SER A 659 25.13 25.79 -8.82
C SER A 659 25.65 24.35 -8.78
N LEU A 660 25.01 23.45 -8.02
CA LEU A 660 25.33 22.02 -7.98
C LEU A 660 24.80 21.25 -9.21
N GLY A 661 23.89 21.86 -9.97
CA GLY A 661 23.24 21.26 -11.13
C GLY A 661 21.93 20.50 -10.79
N PRO A 662 21.22 19.99 -11.82
CA PRO A 662 19.87 19.42 -11.66
C PRO A 662 19.86 17.92 -11.31
N SER A 663 21.02 17.30 -11.08
CA SER A 663 21.11 15.86 -10.81
C SER A 663 21.03 15.59 -9.30
N THR A 664 20.11 14.71 -8.92
CA THR A 664 19.84 14.30 -7.54
C THR A 664 19.95 12.78 -7.40
N PHE A 665 20.29 12.31 -6.21
CA PHE A 665 20.08 10.92 -5.80
C PHE A 665 19.15 10.88 -4.58
N VAL A 666 18.03 10.16 -4.71
CA VAL A 666 16.95 10.19 -3.71
C VAL A 666 16.72 8.79 -3.13
N ARG A 667 16.70 8.66 -1.80
CA ARG A 667 16.32 7.42 -1.11
C ARG A 667 15.22 7.66 -0.08
N SER A 668 14.50 6.62 0.31
CA SER A 668 13.58 6.66 1.45
C SER A 668 13.57 5.35 2.23
N SER A 669 13.10 5.38 3.48
CA SER A 669 12.45 4.20 4.05
C SER A 669 11.20 3.86 3.24
N LYS A 670 10.94 2.57 3.00
CA LYS A 670 9.77 2.09 2.25
C LYS A 670 8.54 2.00 3.15
N GLU A 671 8.10 3.16 3.61
CA GLU A 671 6.77 3.40 4.18
C GLU A 671 6.05 4.41 3.28
N GLU A 672 4.76 4.19 3.00
CA GLU A 672 3.94 4.94 2.03
C GLU A 672 4.15 6.46 2.14
N ARG A 673 3.80 7.04 3.29
CA ARG A 673 3.94 8.48 3.60
C ARG A 673 5.38 9.04 3.47
N ILE A 674 6.41 8.21 3.62
CA ILE A 674 7.82 8.62 3.53
C ILE A 674 8.29 8.58 2.07
N ALA A 675 7.92 7.54 1.32
CA ALA A 675 8.18 7.44 -0.10
C ALA A 675 7.40 8.50 -0.92
N GLU A 676 6.13 8.74 -0.55
CA GLU A 676 5.32 9.83 -1.13
C GLU A 676 5.96 11.20 -0.86
N SER A 677 6.49 11.42 0.35
CA SER A 677 7.20 12.65 0.70
C SER A 677 8.46 12.85 -0.15
N ALA A 678 9.19 11.78 -0.46
CA ALA A 678 10.34 11.83 -1.37
C ALA A 678 9.90 12.20 -2.79
N GLY A 679 8.80 11.61 -3.28
CA GLY A 679 8.26 11.89 -4.62
C GLY A 679 7.75 13.32 -4.78
N TRP A 680 7.02 13.86 -3.80
CA TRP A 680 6.61 15.27 -3.80
C TRP A 680 7.80 16.21 -3.79
N TRP A 681 8.82 15.91 -2.97
CA TRP A 681 10.06 16.69 -2.95
C TRP A 681 10.77 16.66 -4.30
N GLU A 682 10.89 15.50 -4.93
CA GLU A 682 11.59 15.37 -6.21
C GLU A 682 10.80 16.02 -7.37
N GLN A 683 9.46 15.94 -7.34
CA GLN A 683 8.57 16.67 -8.25
C GLN A 683 8.75 18.19 -8.13
N GLY A 684 8.83 18.71 -6.91
CA GLY A 684 9.12 20.11 -6.64
C GLY A 684 10.53 20.55 -7.05
N PHE A 685 11.53 19.70 -6.79
CA PHE A 685 12.92 19.93 -7.18
C PHE A 685 13.08 20.01 -8.71
N LYS A 686 12.43 19.10 -9.45
CA LYS A 686 12.44 19.07 -10.92
C LYS A 686 11.61 20.20 -11.56
N GLY A 687 10.86 20.98 -10.78
CA GLY A 687 9.98 22.03 -11.28
C GLY A 687 8.72 21.51 -11.98
N GLY A 688 8.29 20.28 -11.65
CA GLY A 688 7.05 19.70 -12.16
C GLY A 688 5.79 20.36 -11.57
N SER A 689 4.63 20.06 -12.14
CA SER A 689 3.35 20.54 -11.60
C SER A 689 3.05 19.93 -10.23
N PHE A 690 2.41 20.69 -9.34
CA PHE A 690 1.83 20.15 -8.10
C PHE A 690 0.51 19.43 -8.37
N ASP A 691 -0.24 19.87 -9.39
CA ASP A 691 -1.52 19.28 -9.79
C ASP A 691 -1.29 18.00 -10.63
N VAL A 692 -0.76 16.96 -9.98
CA VAL A 692 -0.54 15.61 -10.54
C VAL A 692 -1.07 14.55 -9.57
N PRO A 693 -1.59 13.41 -10.07
CA PRO A 693 -1.87 12.26 -9.22
C PRO A 693 -0.62 11.77 -8.48
N VAL A 694 -0.77 11.30 -7.23
CA VAL A 694 0.34 10.75 -6.42
C VAL A 694 1.10 9.63 -7.13
N SER A 695 0.40 8.85 -7.97
CA SER A 695 0.97 7.81 -8.83
C SER A 695 1.93 8.29 -9.92
N GLU A 696 1.86 9.57 -10.30
CA GLU A 696 2.73 10.16 -11.33
C GLU A 696 3.98 10.82 -10.71
N LEU A 697 4.11 10.78 -9.38
CA LEU A 697 5.30 11.29 -8.71
C LEU A 697 6.54 10.46 -9.06
N PRO A 698 7.73 11.09 -9.11
CA PRO A 698 8.99 10.35 -9.13
C PRO A 698 9.07 9.39 -7.93
N TYR A 699 9.44 8.14 -8.16
CA TYR A 699 9.76 7.22 -7.06
C TYR A 699 11.23 7.40 -6.65
N PRO A 700 11.57 7.43 -5.35
CA PRO A 700 12.96 7.43 -4.90
C PRO A 700 13.78 6.31 -5.56
N ALA A 701 15.01 6.62 -5.97
CA ALA A 701 15.92 5.69 -6.63
C ALA A 701 16.17 4.42 -5.81
N VAL A 702 16.13 4.52 -4.47
CA VAL A 702 16.10 3.37 -3.55
C VAL A 702 15.09 3.58 -2.42
N ALA A 703 14.09 2.72 -2.32
CA ALA A 703 13.19 2.65 -1.17
C ALA A 703 13.50 1.39 -0.33
N ILE A 704 14.09 1.58 0.85
CA ILE A 704 14.62 0.49 1.66
C ILE A 704 13.51 -0.10 2.57
N PRO A 705 13.20 -1.41 2.50
CA PRO A 705 12.17 -2.02 3.34
C PRO A 705 12.44 -1.87 4.85
N VAL A 706 11.41 -1.52 5.61
CA VAL A 706 11.46 -1.52 7.08
C VAL A 706 11.15 -2.93 7.59
N SER A 707 12.15 -3.60 8.16
CA SER A 707 12.00 -4.95 8.74
C SER A 707 13.19 -5.28 9.62
N ASP A 708 12.95 -6.06 10.68
CA ASP A 708 13.99 -6.60 11.57
C ASP A 708 14.93 -7.64 10.93
N LYS A 709 14.77 -7.91 9.63
CA LYS A 709 15.63 -8.76 8.81
C LYS A 709 16.31 -7.99 7.67
N VAL A 710 16.14 -6.67 7.61
CA VAL A 710 16.67 -5.81 6.54
C VAL A 710 17.48 -4.69 7.17
N ASN A 711 18.76 -4.62 6.82
CA ASN A 711 19.59 -3.48 7.14
C ASN A 711 19.10 -2.26 6.37
N ASN A 712 18.67 -1.23 7.11
CA ASN A 712 18.15 0.02 6.61
C ASN A 712 18.64 1.17 7.50
N THR A 713 19.56 1.99 6.99
CA THR A 713 20.13 3.14 7.71
C THR A 713 19.12 4.25 7.99
N LEU A 714 17.98 4.25 7.29
CA LEU A 714 16.88 5.21 7.45
C LEU A 714 15.78 4.70 8.40
N ASP A 715 15.79 3.43 8.80
CA ASP A 715 14.94 2.84 9.86
C ASP A 715 15.51 1.51 10.38
N VAL A 716 16.24 1.56 11.50
CA VAL A 716 16.98 0.40 12.03
C VAL A 716 16.11 -0.47 12.93
N GLN A 717 15.52 -1.51 12.36
CA GLN A 717 14.75 -2.54 13.09
C GLN A 717 15.58 -3.77 13.48
N THR A 718 16.84 -3.87 13.04
CA THR A 718 17.72 -5.05 13.20
C THR A 718 18.42 -5.14 14.56
N CYS A 719 18.01 -4.33 15.54
CA CYS A 719 18.55 -4.34 16.92
C CYS A 719 17.52 -4.91 17.92
N PRO A 720 17.59 -6.20 18.28
CA PRO A 720 16.64 -6.84 19.19
C PRO A 720 16.57 -6.17 20.57
N ALA A 721 17.72 -5.86 21.20
CA ALA A 721 17.74 -5.28 22.54
C ALA A 721 17.03 -3.92 22.61
N ALA A 722 17.19 -3.06 21.60
CA ALA A 722 16.47 -1.78 21.52
C ALA A 722 14.96 -1.95 21.31
N ARG A 723 14.54 -2.98 20.56
CA ARG A 723 13.11 -3.32 20.36
C ARG A 723 12.46 -4.00 21.57
N ALA A 724 13.26 -4.63 22.44
CA ALA A 724 12.79 -5.31 23.64
C ALA A 724 12.54 -4.36 24.84
N LEU A 725 12.98 -3.09 24.75
CA LEU A 725 12.73 -2.07 25.78
C LEU A 725 11.23 -1.79 25.92
N ASN A 726 10.65 -2.21 27.06
CA ASN A 726 9.24 -1.99 27.37
C ASN A 726 9.02 -1.79 28.88
N PRO A 727 8.62 -0.58 29.34
CA PRO A 727 8.55 0.66 28.58
C PRO A 727 9.96 1.19 28.23
N PRO A 728 10.14 1.91 27.10
CA PRO A 728 11.31 2.74 26.85
C PRO A 728 11.51 3.81 27.95
N LEU A 729 12.75 4.26 28.16
CA LEU A 729 13.05 5.29 29.16
C LEU A 729 12.33 6.62 28.89
N GLY A 730 12.09 6.98 27.62
CA GLY A 730 11.33 8.19 27.27
C GLY A 730 9.84 8.08 27.57
N ASP A 731 9.25 6.89 27.52
CA ASP A 731 7.86 6.68 27.94
C ASP A 731 7.73 6.92 29.45
N THR A 732 8.69 6.42 30.25
CA THR A 732 8.77 6.65 31.69
C THR A 732 9.00 8.14 32.01
N ALA A 733 10.04 8.75 31.44
CA ALA A 733 10.41 10.15 31.70
C ALA A 733 9.30 11.13 31.30
N SER A 734 8.64 10.90 30.16
CA SER A 734 7.54 11.73 29.70
C SER A 734 6.26 11.50 30.53
N ALA A 735 5.99 10.27 31.00
CA ALA A 735 4.87 9.99 31.90
C ALA A 735 5.03 10.65 33.28
N GLU A 736 6.24 10.64 33.87
CA GLU A 736 6.56 11.38 35.10
C GLU A 736 6.32 12.90 34.92
N TRP A 737 6.71 13.44 33.77
CA TRP A 737 6.46 14.83 33.43
C TRP A 737 4.96 15.14 33.23
N LEU A 738 4.21 14.29 32.53
CA LEU A 738 2.77 14.44 32.34
C LEU A 738 2.00 14.44 33.67
N ALA A 739 2.42 13.62 34.64
CA ALA A 739 1.85 13.63 36.00
C ALA A 739 2.09 14.95 36.76
N THR A 740 3.02 15.80 36.29
CA THR A 740 3.30 17.13 36.86
C THR A 740 2.41 18.22 36.25
N PHE A 741 2.32 18.31 34.92
CA PHE A 741 1.61 19.40 34.25
C PHE A 741 0.17 19.06 33.79
N GLY A 742 -0.16 17.78 33.63
CA GLY A 742 -1.47 17.31 33.17
C GLY A 742 -2.62 17.56 34.14
N PRO A 743 -2.52 17.18 35.44
CA PRO A 743 -3.67 17.21 36.35
C PRO A 743 -4.39 18.57 36.49
N PRO A 744 -3.69 19.74 36.52
CA PRO A 744 -4.36 21.04 36.52
C PRO A 744 -5.19 21.30 35.24
N ILE A 745 -4.70 20.87 34.07
CA ILE A 745 -5.39 21.02 32.77
C ILE A 745 -6.60 20.08 32.73
N THR A 746 -6.41 18.82 33.11
CA THR A 746 -7.46 17.80 33.19
C THR A 746 -8.59 18.21 34.13
N LYS A 747 -8.24 18.82 35.28
CA LYS A 747 -9.26 19.38 36.16
C LYS A 747 -10.02 20.52 35.47
N ARG A 748 -9.33 21.49 34.88
CA ARG A 748 -9.96 22.63 34.19
C ARG A 748 -10.92 22.16 33.09
N LEU A 749 -10.50 21.21 32.25
CA LEU A 749 -11.32 20.73 31.14
C LEU A 749 -12.53 19.91 31.63
N ASN A 750 -12.40 19.10 32.68
CA ASN A 750 -13.55 18.40 33.26
C ASN A 750 -14.52 19.33 34.00
N ASP A 751 -14.04 20.40 34.64
CA ASP A 751 -14.89 21.45 35.20
C ASP A 751 -15.66 22.19 34.08
N GLY A 752 -14.98 22.45 32.95
CA GLY A 752 -15.51 23.10 31.74
C GLY A 752 -16.51 22.26 30.92
N LEU A 753 -16.30 20.94 30.89
CA LEU A 753 -17.02 19.96 30.07
C LEU A 753 -17.66 18.89 30.97
N THR A 754 -18.76 19.27 31.63
CA THR A 754 -19.40 18.44 32.66
C THR A 754 -19.90 17.11 32.07
N GLY A 755 -19.29 16.01 32.52
CA GLY A 755 -19.59 14.65 32.07
C GLY A 755 -18.50 14.01 31.19
N ALA A 756 -17.51 14.77 30.70
CA ALA A 756 -16.45 14.24 29.84
C ALA A 756 -15.59 13.16 30.53
N ASN A 757 -15.22 13.35 31.80
CA ASN A 757 -14.38 12.41 32.56
C ASN A 757 -13.05 12.05 31.84
N LEU A 758 -12.38 13.10 31.34
CA LEU A 758 -11.06 13.05 30.72
C LEU A 758 -10.00 12.71 31.77
N THR A 759 -8.98 11.96 31.35
CA THR A 759 -7.73 11.70 32.07
C THR A 759 -6.61 12.58 31.50
N ASP A 760 -5.48 12.68 32.22
CA ASP A 760 -4.29 13.40 31.74
C ASP A 760 -3.81 12.91 30.37
N ARG A 761 -4.01 11.62 30.06
CA ARG A 761 -3.66 11.06 28.75
C ARG A 761 -4.64 11.46 27.65
N ASP A 762 -5.94 11.53 27.95
CA ASP A 762 -6.93 12.03 26.99
C ASP A 762 -6.65 13.50 26.65
N VAL A 763 -6.36 14.32 27.67
CA VAL A 763 -6.00 15.74 27.52
C VAL A 763 -4.75 15.90 26.67
N PHE A 764 -3.70 15.11 26.92
CA PHE A 764 -2.49 15.14 26.10
C PHE A 764 -2.76 14.76 24.63
N SER A 765 -3.63 13.79 24.35
CA SER A 765 -4.04 13.47 22.99
C SER A 765 -4.87 14.59 22.33
N LEU A 766 -5.68 15.34 23.09
CA LEU A 766 -6.34 16.56 22.60
C LEU A 766 -5.35 17.70 22.32
N MET A 767 -4.20 17.77 23.03
CA MET A 767 -3.10 18.66 22.66
C MET A 767 -2.44 18.22 21.34
N ASN A 768 -2.16 16.92 21.16
CA ASN A 768 -1.65 16.39 19.88
C ASN A 768 -2.60 16.71 18.70
N LEU A 769 -3.91 16.65 18.94
CA LEU A 769 -4.93 16.93 17.94
C LEU A 769 -4.84 18.36 17.36
N CYS A 770 -4.36 19.36 18.10
CA CYS A 770 -4.13 20.72 17.56
C CYS A 770 -3.27 20.68 16.28
N GLY A 771 -2.14 19.95 16.30
CA GLY A 771 -1.25 19.85 15.14
C GLY A 771 -1.87 19.08 13.99
N PHE A 772 -2.46 17.92 14.28
CA PHE A 772 -3.09 17.04 13.27
C PHE A 772 -4.31 17.67 12.59
N ASP A 773 -5.21 18.30 13.35
CA ASP A 773 -6.41 18.96 12.83
C ASP A 773 -6.04 20.21 12.02
N SER A 774 -5.03 20.99 12.45
CA SER A 774 -4.51 22.12 11.67
C SER A 774 -3.88 21.67 10.35
N ALA A 775 -3.12 20.57 10.37
CA ALA A 775 -2.54 19.98 9.17
C ALA A 775 -3.61 19.49 8.18
N ALA A 776 -4.60 18.74 8.67
CA ALA A 776 -5.72 18.21 7.89
C ALA A 776 -6.55 19.33 7.24
N LYS A 777 -6.76 20.45 7.95
CA LYS A 777 -7.44 21.65 7.43
C LYS A 777 -6.52 22.53 6.56
N ASN A 778 -5.52 21.94 5.92
CA ASN A 778 -4.57 22.59 5.01
C ASN A 778 -3.88 23.84 5.63
N GLY A 779 -3.64 23.83 6.94
CA GLY A 779 -2.98 24.90 7.68
C GLY A 779 -3.91 25.78 8.51
N THR A 780 -5.24 25.76 8.27
CA THR A 780 -6.18 26.52 9.10
C THR A 780 -6.12 26.06 10.55
N ALA A 781 -6.00 27.01 11.49
CA ALA A 781 -5.84 26.72 12.91
C ALA A 781 -6.94 25.81 13.48
N SER A 782 -6.54 24.77 14.21
CA SER A 782 -7.47 23.97 15.01
C SER A 782 -8.03 24.78 16.19
N PRO A 783 -9.33 24.69 16.52
CA PRO A 783 -9.85 25.26 17.76
C PRO A 783 -9.19 24.65 19.00
N TRP A 784 -8.74 23.39 18.94
CA TRP A 784 -7.98 22.74 20.02
C TRP A 784 -6.67 23.45 20.35
N CYS A 785 -6.08 24.21 19.42
CA CYS A 785 -4.87 24.99 19.68
C CYS A 785 -5.12 26.13 20.70
N GLY A 786 -6.33 26.70 20.72
CA GLY A 786 -6.72 27.80 21.60
C GLY A 786 -7.20 27.37 23.00
N VAL A 787 -7.35 26.07 23.26
CA VAL A 787 -7.84 25.51 24.53
C VAL A 787 -6.76 25.52 25.63
N PHE A 788 -5.49 25.60 25.24
CA PHE A 788 -4.33 25.46 26.12
C PHE A 788 -3.50 26.73 26.16
N SER A 789 -2.98 27.06 27.35
CA SER A 789 -2.15 28.26 27.55
C SER A 789 -0.72 28.07 27.04
N MET A 790 0.03 29.15 26.82
CA MET A 790 1.41 29.00 26.33
C MET A 790 2.36 28.32 27.33
N ASP A 791 2.09 28.35 28.63
CA ASP A 791 2.89 27.59 29.61
C ASP A 791 2.56 26.09 29.59
N GLU A 792 1.33 25.73 29.20
CA GLU A 792 0.95 24.34 28.93
C GLU A 792 1.58 23.85 27.63
N TRP A 793 1.62 24.68 26.58
CA TRP A 793 2.35 24.37 25.35
C TRP A 793 3.86 24.24 25.56
N LYS A 794 4.49 25.04 26.43
CA LYS A 794 5.89 24.84 26.86
C LYS A 794 6.08 23.49 27.56
N SER A 795 5.13 23.10 28.41
CA SER A 795 5.15 21.81 29.13
C SER A 795 4.95 20.62 28.17
N TYR A 796 4.10 20.80 27.15
CA TYR A 796 3.85 19.82 26.09
C TYR A 796 5.05 19.67 25.13
N GLU A 797 5.72 20.76 24.74
CA GLU A 797 6.99 20.68 24.00
C GLU A 797 8.00 19.85 24.80
N TYR A 798 8.14 20.16 26.10
CA TYR A 798 9.08 19.45 26.96
C TYR A 798 8.73 17.98 27.21
N TYR A 799 7.44 17.61 27.17
CA TYR A 799 7.03 16.20 27.16
C TYR A 799 7.63 15.45 25.96
N HIS A 800 7.53 16.04 24.75
CA HIS A 800 8.09 15.44 23.53
C HIS A 800 9.62 15.47 23.53
N ASP A 801 10.23 16.52 24.09
CA ASP A 801 11.68 16.58 24.32
C ASP A 801 12.16 15.41 25.18
N LEU A 802 11.49 15.15 26.31
CA LEU A 802 11.81 14.02 27.18
C LEU A 802 11.60 12.67 26.50
N GLU A 803 10.49 12.46 25.79
CA GLU A 803 10.22 11.22 25.02
C GLU A 803 11.39 10.93 24.06
N LYS A 804 11.67 11.87 23.15
CA LYS A 804 12.69 11.64 22.12
C LYS A 804 14.11 11.67 22.68
N TYR A 805 14.40 12.44 23.72
CA TYR A 805 15.74 12.47 24.31
C TYR A 805 16.11 11.12 24.91
N TRP A 806 15.21 10.55 25.71
CA TRP A 806 15.44 9.32 26.46
C TRP A 806 15.16 8.05 25.66
N SER A 807 14.27 8.08 24.66
CA SER A 807 14.02 6.94 23.77
C SER A 807 14.90 6.91 22.51
N LYS A 808 15.19 8.08 21.90
CA LYS A 808 15.71 8.19 20.52
C LYS A 808 16.98 9.06 20.39
N SER A 809 17.60 9.46 21.49
CA SER A 809 18.80 10.32 21.49
C SER A 809 19.72 9.98 22.68
N TYR A 810 20.43 10.96 23.24
CA TYR A 810 21.49 10.80 24.24
C TYR A 810 21.10 10.11 25.56
N GLY A 811 19.81 10.06 25.92
CA GLY A 811 19.35 9.29 27.08
C GLY A 811 19.15 7.79 26.80
N SER A 812 19.16 7.38 25.53
CA SER A 812 19.03 5.98 25.11
C SER A 812 20.40 5.31 24.98
N LEU A 813 20.52 4.10 25.53
CA LEU A 813 21.73 3.28 25.42
C LEU A 813 22.06 2.87 23.97
N TYR A 814 21.04 2.77 23.11
CA TYR A 814 21.19 2.23 21.75
C TYR A 814 21.15 3.29 20.65
N ALA A 815 20.46 4.42 20.84
CA ALA A 815 20.15 5.35 19.74
C ALA A 815 21.38 5.82 18.96
N ARG A 816 22.46 6.24 19.63
CA ARG A 816 23.68 6.68 18.94
C ARG A 816 24.29 5.58 18.05
N SER A 817 24.18 4.31 18.46
CA SER A 817 24.65 3.15 17.69
C SER A 817 23.74 2.85 16.50
N LEU A 818 22.43 2.97 16.67
CA LEU A 818 21.45 2.78 15.57
C LEU A 818 21.66 3.82 14.45
N GLY A 819 22.07 5.04 14.78
CA GLY A 819 22.36 6.08 13.79
C GLY A 819 23.72 5.93 13.06
N ALA A 820 24.57 4.99 13.47
CA ALA A 820 25.95 4.91 12.98
C ALA A 820 26.05 4.61 11.47
N GLY A 821 25.22 3.69 10.97
CA GLY A 821 25.24 3.30 9.55
C GLY A 821 25.01 4.48 8.60
N TRP A 822 24.03 5.35 8.88
CA TRP A 822 23.79 6.54 8.06
C TRP A 822 24.95 7.56 8.14
N VAL A 823 25.57 7.70 9.31
CA VAL A 823 26.76 8.55 9.44
C VAL A 823 27.90 8.01 8.59
N ASN A 824 28.14 6.69 8.59
CA ASN A 824 29.16 6.06 7.76
C ASN A 824 28.87 6.18 6.25
N GLU A 825 27.60 6.14 5.84
CA GLU A 825 27.16 6.49 4.47
C GLU A 825 27.45 7.97 4.14
N LEU A 826 27.15 8.91 5.05
CA LEU A 826 27.48 10.32 4.86
C LEU A 826 28.99 10.54 4.67
N LEU A 827 29.83 9.89 5.48
CA LEU A 827 31.29 9.98 5.33
C LEU A 827 31.77 9.45 3.98
N SER A 828 31.18 8.36 3.51
CA SER A 828 31.45 7.80 2.18
C SER A 828 31.10 8.81 1.07
N ARG A 829 29.94 9.46 1.14
CA ARG A 829 29.54 10.52 0.18
C ARG A 829 30.48 11.74 0.23
N LEU A 830 30.90 12.20 1.42
CA LEU A 830 31.78 13.36 1.59
C LEU A 830 33.21 13.13 1.05
N THR A 831 33.69 11.89 1.11
CA THR A 831 35.07 11.50 0.74
C THR A 831 35.19 10.84 -0.63
N GLY A 832 34.09 10.31 -1.17
CA GLY A 832 34.10 9.47 -2.38
C GLY A 832 34.72 8.09 -2.17
N GLN A 833 34.92 7.65 -0.91
CA GLN A 833 35.45 6.33 -0.57
C GLN A 833 34.31 5.34 -0.27
N PRO A 834 34.46 4.02 -0.51
CA PRO A 834 33.44 3.02 -0.19
C PRO A 834 33.01 3.05 1.28
N VAL A 835 31.75 2.71 1.54
CA VAL A 835 31.19 2.65 2.90
C VAL A 835 31.97 1.65 3.76
N GLN A 836 32.32 2.07 4.98
CA GLN A 836 32.95 1.24 6.00
C GLN A 836 32.07 1.26 7.24
N ASP A 837 31.29 0.19 7.42
CA ASP A 837 30.33 0.04 8.52
C ASP A 837 30.12 -1.45 8.83
N SER A 838 29.66 -1.74 10.04
CA SER A 838 29.30 -3.07 10.51
C SER A 838 28.00 -3.07 11.34
N THR A 839 27.15 -2.05 11.13
CA THR A 839 25.94 -1.79 11.92
C THR A 839 24.66 -2.02 11.10
N SER A 840 24.11 -0.97 10.49
CA SER A 840 22.81 -0.97 9.81
C SER A 840 22.88 -0.70 8.31
N THR A 841 24.08 -0.61 7.73
CA THR A 841 24.30 -0.53 6.27
C THR A 841 23.97 -1.84 5.56
N ASN A 842 23.59 -1.75 4.29
CA ASN A 842 23.30 -2.90 3.46
C ASN A 842 24.39 -3.03 2.40
N THR A 843 25.37 -3.89 2.65
CA THR A 843 26.55 -4.06 1.78
C THR A 843 26.22 -4.34 0.31
N THR A 844 25.05 -4.92 0.00
CA THR A 844 24.59 -5.12 -1.38
C THR A 844 24.15 -3.80 -2.04
N LEU A 845 23.46 -2.92 -1.31
CA LEU A 845 23.04 -1.61 -1.82
C LEU A 845 24.21 -0.61 -1.85
N ASP A 846 25.06 -0.67 -0.83
CA ASP A 846 26.07 0.35 -0.56
C ASP A 846 27.41 0.11 -1.29
N SER A 847 27.54 -1.03 -1.97
CA SER A 847 28.67 -1.35 -2.87
C SER A 847 28.37 -1.20 -4.36
N ASP A 848 27.11 -0.99 -4.75
CA ASP A 848 26.71 -0.74 -6.13
C ASP A 848 26.47 0.76 -6.36
N TYR A 849 27.22 1.35 -7.29
CA TYR A 849 27.12 2.76 -7.66
C TYR A 849 25.74 3.18 -8.21
N VAL A 850 24.88 2.24 -8.61
CA VAL A 850 23.49 2.53 -9.01
C VAL A 850 22.61 2.81 -7.78
N THR A 851 22.80 2.06 -6.69
CA THR A 851 22.01 2.17 -5.45
C THR A 851 22.69 3.00 -4.36
N PHE A 852 23.98 3.30 -4.52
CA PHE A 852 24.75 4.20 -3.66
C PHE A 852 25.88 4.91 -4.46
N PRO A 853 25.56 5.93 -5.28
CA PRO A 853 26.55 6.63 -6.09
C PRO A 853 27.50 7.48 -5.22
N ILE A 854 28.81 7.30 -5.41
CA ILE A 854 29.87 8.09 -4.77
C ILE A 854 30.98 8.46 -5.76
N GLY A 855 31.82 9.43 -5.37
CA GLY A 855 32.97 9.87 -6.17
C GLY A 855 32.63 10.88 -7.27
N PRO A 856 33.56 11.16 -8.20
CA PRO A 856 33.46 12.32 -9.12
C PRO A 856 32.33 12.29 -10.14
N LEU A 857 31.70 11.12 -10.37
CA LEU A 857 30.58 10.93 -11.29
C LEU A 857 29.21 10.88 -10.60
N ALA A 858 29.19 10.91 -9.26
CA ALA A 858 27.94 10.91 -8.50
C ALA A 858 27.20 12.27 -8.61
N PRO A 859 25.87 12.29 -8.41
CA PRO A 859 25.13 13.53 -8.18
C PRO A 859 25.72 14.33 -7.02
N LYS A 860 25.58 15.66 -7.06
CA LYS A 860 26.04 16.56 -5.99
C LYS A 860 24.99 16.83 -4.93
N ILE A 861 23.76 16.35 -5.14
CA ILE A 861 22.62 16.53 -4.24
C ILE A 861 22.09 15.15 -3.88
N PHE A 862 22.22 14.78 -2.62
CA PHE A 862 21.66 13.55 -2.07
C PHE A 862 20.48 13.91 -1.16
N ALA A 863 19.38 13.16 -1.22
CA ALA A 863 18.23 13.36 -0.33
C ALA A 863 17.69 12.02 0.18
N ASP A 864 17.80 11.81 1.49
CA ASP A 864 17.28 10.64 2.18
C ASP A 864 16.04 11.03 3.01
N PHE A 865 14.96 10.26 2.89
CA PHE A 865 13.68 10.51 3.58
C PHE A 865 13.38 9.48 4.67
N SER A 866 13.02 9.96 5.87
CA SER A 866 12.90 9.14 7.09
C SER A 866 11.82 9.66 8.08
N SER A 867 11.77 9.06 9.28
CA SER A 867 10.90 9.43 10.40
C SER A 867 11.61 10.33 11.43
N ASP A 868 10.84 11.04 12.28
CA ASP A 868 11.39 11.85 13.37
C ASP A 868 12.27 11.05 14.33
N ASN A 869 11.86 9.83 14.66
CA ASN A 869 12.57 8.97 15.60
C ASN A 869 13.96 8.58 15.06
N ASN A 870 14.04 8.23 13.78
CA ASN A 870 15.28 7.80 13.15
C ASN A 870 16.21 9.00 12.87
N ILE A 871 15.65 10.17 12.54
CA ILE A 871 16.44 11.40 12.37
C ILE A 871 17.04 11.84 13.71
N ALA A 872 16.28 11.84 14.81
CA ALA A 872 16.82 12.13 16.15
C ALA A 872 17.96 11.15 16.54
N THR A 873 17.77 9.87 16.20
CA THR A 873 18.76 8.80 16.37
C THR A 873 20.06 9.10 15.60
N ILE A 874 19.97 9.47 14.32
CA ILE A 874 21.10 9.84 13.46
C ILE A 874 21.82 11.11 13.97
N LEU A 875 21.08 12.15 14.36
CA LEU A 875 21.65 13.40 14.90
C LEU A 875 22.41 13.15 16.21
N SER A 876 21.93 12.23 17.05
CA SER A 876 22.65 11.80 18.24
C SER A 876 23.94 11.02 17.91
N SER A 877 23.94 10.25 16.82
CA SER A 877 25.13 9.53 16.35
C SER A 877 26.22 10.51 15.89
N LEU A 878 25.84 11.52 15.09
CA LEU A 878 26.69 12.65 14.66
C LEU A 878 27.34 13.42 15.81
N GLY A 879 26.82 13.30 17.02
CA GLY A 879 27.36 13.91 18.24
C GLY A 879 26.96 15.37 18.44
N ILE A 880 25.98 15.88 17.67
CA ILE A 880 25.49 17.27 17.72
C ILE A 880 24.23 17.42 18.58
N LEU A 881 23.91 18.65 19.00
CA LEU A 881 22.74 18.98 19.83
C LEU A 881 22.66 18.21 21.16
N ARG A 882 23.82 17.97 21.79
CA ARG A 882 23.91 17.30 23.09
C ARG A 882 23.85 18.33 24.23
N ASP A 883 22.86 18.20 25.10
CA ASP A 883 22.77 18.94 26.36
C ASP A 883 23.94 18.59 27.31
N SER A 884 24.44 19.60 28.04
CA SER A 884 25.53 19.45 29.01
C SER A 884 25.13 18.65 30.26
N VAL A 885 23.83 18.63 30.56
CA VAL A 885 23.18 17.82 31.60
C VAL A 885 21.99 17.11 30.94
N PRO A 886 21.75 15.80 31.18
CA PRO A 886 20.57 15.11 30.66
C PRO A 886 19.26 15.79 31.06
N LEU A 887 18.26 15.77 30.16
CA LEU A 887 16.98 16.45 30.39
C LEU A 887 16.25 15.85 31.61
N PRO A 888 16.01 16.62 32.69
CA PRO A 888 15.40 16.10 33.91
C PRO A 888 13.91 15.75 33.72
N PRO A 889 13.46 14.53 34.06
CA PRO A 889 12.03 14.17 34.01
C PRO A 889 11.22 14.84 35.14
N THR A 890 11.89 15.36 36.17
CA THR A 890 11.28 16.07 37.30
C THR A 890 12.08 17.34 37.62
N GLY A 891 11.40 18.46 37.81
CA GLY A 891 12.01 19.76 38.10
C GLY A 891 11.65 20.85 37.08
N PRO A 892 12.35 22.00 37.06
CA PRO A 892 12.09 23.04 36.08
C PRO A 892 12.58 22.63 34.68
N ILE A 893 11.83 23.02 33.66
CA ILE A 893 12.28 22.97 32.25
C ILE A 893 13.61 23.75 32.15
N PRO A 894 14.67 23.19 31.54
CA PRO A 894 15.94 23.88 31.38
C PRO A 894 15.78 25.22 30.61
N PRO A 895 16.52 26.28 30.98
CA PRO A 895 16.49 27.54 30.24
C PRO A 895 16.83 27.35 28.75
N SER A 896 16.15 28.12 27.90
CA SER A 896 16.22 28.00 26.43
C SER A 896 17.60 28.21 25.82
N GLU A 897 18.48 28.88 26.56
CA GLU A 897 19.88 29.16 26.25
C GLU A 897 20.78 27.95 26.52
N SER A 898 20.33 27.04 27.38
CA SER A 898 21.05 25.82 27.79
C SER A 898 20.54 24.57 27.08
N GLN A 899 19.23 24.46 26.84
CA GLN A 899 18.62 23.30 26.18
C GLN A 899 18.99 23.27 24.68
N GLN A 900 19.67 22.21 24.26
CA GLN A 900 20.07 21.95 22.89
C GLN A 900 19.06 21.05 22.17
N PHE A 901 18.57 20.01 22.84
CA PHE A 901 17.62 19.07 22.27
C PHE A 901 16.17 19.57 22.45
N VAL A 902 15.59 20.11 21.38
CA VAL A 902 14.21 20.63 21.31
C VAL A 902 13.52 20.10 20.05
N VAL A 903 12.47 19.30 20.20
CA VAL A 903 11.90 18.46 19.14
C VAL A 903 11.29 19.27 18.00
N SER A 904 10.53 20.34 18.29
CA SER A 904 9.95 21.22 17.27
C SER A 904 11.02 21.91 16.40
N LYS A 905 12.20 22.19 16.96
CA LYS A 905 13.34 22.78 16.22
C LYS A 905 14.12 21.76 15.38
N ILE A 906 13.98 20.47 15.68
CA ILE A 906 14.82 19.40 15.12
C ILE A 906 14.05 18.58 14.08
N VAL A 907 12.91 17.99 14.47
CA VAL A 907 12.11 17.07 13.65
C VAL A 907 10.60 17.40 13.61
N PRO A 908 10.20 18.65 13.29
CA PRO A 908 8.81 18.97 12.96
C PRO A 908 8.38 18.26 11.65
N PHE A 909 7.10 18.34 11.27
CA PHE A 909 6.66 17.79 9.97
C PHE A 909 7.37 18.48 8.81
N GLY A 910 7.91 17.69 7.87
CA GLY A 910 8.76 18.19 6.80
C GLY A 910 10.12 18.73 7.27
N GLY A 911 10.53 18.49 8.52
CA GLY A 911 11.77 18.96 9.11
C GLY A 911 13.01 18.51 8.33
N LEU A 912 13.97 19.41 8.14
CA LEU A 912 15.12 19.27 7.26
C LEU A 912 16.43 19.34 8.05
N THR A 913 17.25 18.30 7.95
CA THR A 913 18.70 18.36 8.20
C THR A 913 19.42 18.39 6.86
N LEU A 914 20.40 19.29 6.72
CA LEU A 914 21.19 19.46 5.51
C LEU A 914 22.68 19.59 5.89
N VAL A 915 23.51 18.74 5.28
CA VAL A 915 24.97 18.76 5.41
C VAL A 915 25.55 19.32 4.13
N GLU A 916 26.27 20.43 4.21
CA GLU A 916 27.01 21.03 3.10
C GLU A 916 28.47 20.56 3.15
N LYS A 917 28.99 20.14 1.99
CA LYS A 917 30.43 20.16 1.73
C LYS A 917 30.78 21.45 1.01
N LEU A 918 31.72 22.21 1.54
CA LEU A 918 32.22 23.46 0.96
C LEU A 918 33.70 23.30 0.59
N SER A 919 34.10 23.92 -0.52
CA SER A 919 35.51 24.03 -0.91
C SER A 919 35.90 25.50 -0.90
N CYS A 920 36.90 25.86 -0.09
CA CYS A 920 37.29 27.24 0.21
C CYS A 920 38.69 27.57 -0.33
N SER A 921 38.86 28.82 -0.79
CA SER A 921 40.08 29.35 -1.41
C SER A 921 40.48 30.75 -0.91
N ALA A 922 39.88 31.21 0.19
CA ALA A 922 40.24 32.47 0.82
C ALA A 922 41.58 32.35 1.59
N SER A 923 42.23 33.48 1.89
CA SER A 923 43.47 33.50 2.68
C SER A 923 43.31 32.87 4.07
N ASP A 924 42.11 32.98 4.63
CA ASP A 924 41.80 32.64 6.02
C ASP A 924 40.98 31.34 6.11
N LEU A 925 40.54 30.78 4.96
CA LEU A 925 39.77 29.54 4.82
C LEU A 925 40.19 28.83 3.53
N GLN A 926 40.98 27.77 3.67
CA GLN A 926 41.53 26.99 2.55
C GLN A 926 41.29 25.49 2.75
N GLY A 927 40.82 24.81 1.71
CA GLY A 927 40.53 23.38 1.71
C GLY A 927 39.04 23.03 1.75
N ASP A 928 38.73 21.77 2.02
CA ASP A 928 37.35 21.26 2.12
C ASP A 928 36.84 21.35 3.57
N TYR A 929 35.59 21.78 3.73
CA TYR A 929 34.89 21.95 5.00
C TYR A 929 33.50 21.31 4.96
N VAL A 930 32.97 21.00 6.14
CA VAL A 930 31.60 20.52 6.37
C VAL A 930 30.84 21.55 7.21
N ARG A 931 29.57 21.79 6.87
CA ARG A 931 28.63 22.61 7.66
C ARG A 931 27.30 21.87 7.81
N ILE A 932 26.68 21.94 8.99
CA ILE A 932 25.37 21.33 9.25
C ILE A 932 24.33 22.42 9.49
N ILE A 933 23.18 22.29 8.83
CA ILE A 933 22.04 23.20 8.91
C ILE A 933 20.80 22.37 9.25
N ILE A 934 20.07 22.74 10.31
CA ILE A 934 18.83 22.06 10.72
C ILE A 934 17.72 23.11 10.76
N ASN A 935 16.67 22.91 9.96
CA ASN A 935 15.52 23.83 9.82
C ASN A 935 15.97 25.30 9.67
N ASP A 936 16.92 25.50 8.76
CA ASP A 936 17.56 26.77 8.39
C ASP A 936 18.49 27.40 9.46
N ALA A 937 18.61 26.83 10.65
CA ALA A 937 19.65 27.17 11.62
C ALA A 937 20.99 26.48 11.29
N VAL A 938 22.06 27.24 11.11
CA VAL A 938 23.43 26.70 11.10
C VAL A 938 23.77 26.22 12.51
N ILE A 939 24.24 24.98 12.64
CA ILE A 939 24.58 24.35 13.91
C ILE A 939 26.09 24.52 14.18
N SER A 940 26.43 25.02 15.37
CA SER A 940 27.81 25.02 15.85
C SER A 940 28.27 23.59 16.11
N LEU A 941 29.45 23.25 15.60
CA LEU A 941 30.10 21.95 15.78
C LEU A 941 31.14 21.98 16.92
N ASP A 942 31.15 23.04 17.74
CA ASP A 942 32.12 23.23 18.84
C ASP A 942 32.02 22.16 19.94
N ASN A 943 30.93 21.41 19.97
CA ASN A 943 30.74 20.27 20.86
C ASN A 943 31.41 18.98 20.35
N LEU A 944 31.88 18.96 19.09
CA LEU A 944 32.79 17.96 18.55
C LEU A 944 34.23 18.43 18.79
N PRO A 945 35.07 17.73 19.58
CA PRO A 945 36.37 18.22 20.02
C PRO A 945 37.31 18.68 18.89
N GLU A 946 37.30 17.97 17.76
CA GLU A 946 38.12 18.24 16.58
C GLU A 946 37.61 19.43 15.75
N CYS A 947 36.33 19.80 15.88
CA CYS A 947 35.70 20.93 15.20
C CYS A 947 35.63 22.20 16.06
N LYS A 948 36.24 22.19 17.26
CA LYS A 948 36.21 23.32 18.20
C LYS A 948 36.68 24.63 17.57
N GLY A 949 35.82 25.65 17.62
CA GLY A 949 36.04 26.95 17.00
C GLY A 949 35.20 27.17 15.74
N SER A 950 34.46 26.16 15.26
CA SER A 950 33.49 26.26 14.17
C SER A 950 32.55 27.46 14.27
N GLU A 951 32.08 27.85 15.46
CA GLU A 951 31.20 29.02 15.64
C GLU A 951 31.87 30.32 15.15
N SER A 952 33.18 30.48 15.36
CA SER A 952 33.94 31.66 14.91
C SER A 952 34.28 31.65 13.42
N ILE A 953 34.15 30.49 12.75
CA ILE A 953 34.39 30.31 11.31
C ILE A 953 33.11 29.87 10.55
N HIS A 954 31.98 30.51 10.84
CA HIS A 954 30.70 30.33 10.13
C HIS A 954 30.06 28.93 10.22
N GLY A 955 30.32 28.18 11.30
CA GLY A 955 29.84 26.82 11.50
C GLY A 955 30.59 25.77 10.67
N LEU A 956 31.73 26.13 10.10
CA LEU A 956 32.58 25.23 9.31
C LEU A 956 33.43 24.34 10.22
N CYS A 957 33.57 23.07 9.86
CA CYS A 957 34.63 22.20 10.36
C CYS A 957 35.44 21.67 9.17
N ALA A 958 36.77 21.66 9.26
CA ALA A 958 37.62 21.08 8.20
C ALA A 958 37.24 19.60 7.99
N LEU A 959 37.21 19.14 6.73
CA LEU A 959 36.70 17.81 6.39
C LEU A 959 37.42 16.69 7.16
N ASP A 960 38.75 16.75 7.27
CA ASP A 960 39.54 15.74 8.00
C ASP A 960 39.23 15.74 9.51
N ASN A 961 39.06 16.92 10.11
CA ASN A 961 38.64 17.06 11.52
C ASN A 961 37.23 16.50 11.73
N PHE A 962 36.31 16.75 10.79
CA PHE A 962 34.97 16.17 10.85
C PHE A 962 35.05 14.63 10.76
N LEU A 963 35.81 14.08 9.81
CA LEU A 963 36.02 12.62 9.67
C LEU A 963 36.68 11.97 10.90
N GLN A 964 37.49 12.73 11.64
CA GLN A 964 38.08 12.30 12.92
C GLN A 964 37.04 12.33 14.05
N SER A 965 36.23 13.40 14.16
CA SER A 965 35.18 13.55 15.18
C SER A 965 34.13 12.43 15.12
N GLN A 966 33.86 11.88 13.93
CA GLN A 966 32.91 10.78 13.72
C GLN A 966 33.49 9.39 14.08
N SER A 967 34.59 9.35 14.86
CA SER A 967 35.22 8.11 15.36
C SER A 967 34.25 7.14 16.04
N TYR A 968 33.25 7.64 16.77
CA TYR A 968 32.22 6.80 17.41
C TYR A 968 31.40 6.00 16.38
N ALA A 969 30.89 6.64 15.33
CA ALA A 969 30.10 5.97 14.29
C ALA A 969 30.98 5.03 13.46
N ARG A 970 32.21 5.45 13.13
CA ARG A 970 33.20 4.65 12.40
C ARG A 970 33.66 3.38 13.14
N ALA A 971 33.58 3.38 14.47
CA ALA A 971 33.83 2.21 15.31
C ALA A 971 32.61 1.28 15.45
N GLY A 972 31.48 1.60 14.83
CA GLY A 972 30.20 0.89 15.01
C GLY A 972 29.48 1.23 16.32
N GLY A 973 29.88 2.31 17.00
CA GLY A 973 29.31 2.73 18.28
C GLY A 973 29.36 1.63 19.33
N ASN A 974 28.21 1.33 19.94
CA ASN A 974 28.02 0.16 20.80
C ASN A 974 27.00 -0.82 20.17
N PHE A 975 27.05 -1.03 18.85
CA PHE A 975 26.04 -1.84 18.14
C PHE A 975 26.08 -3.33 18.50
N THR A 976 27.18 -3.86 19.05
CA THR A 976 27.24 -5.26 19.54
C THR A 976 26.23 -5.51 20.67
N SER A 977 25.99 -4.52 21.53
CA SER A 977 25.00 -4.58 22.61
C SER A 977 23.55 -4.81 22.13
N CYS A 978 23.26 -4.66 20.83
CA CYS A 978 21.97 -5.07 20.25
C CYS A 978 21.71 -6.58 20.36
N PHE A 979 22.77 -7.40 20.46
CA PHE A 979 22.75 -8.86 20.39
C PHE A 979 23.32 -9.55 21.64
N GLU A 980 23.84 -8.77 22.59
CA GLU A 980 24.28 -9.28 23.89
C GLU A 980 23.05 -9.59 24.75
N THR A 981 22.98 -10.79 25.32
CA THR A 981 21.89 -11.20 26.20
C THR A 981 22.05 -10.56 27.57
N SER A 982 21.16 -9.64 27.92
CA SER A 982 20.97 -9.10 29.28
C SER A 982 20.16 -10.03 30.16
#